data_AF-A0A1G6YF68-F1
#
_entry.id   AF-A0A1G6YF68-F1
#
_cell.length_a   1.000
_cell.length_b   1.000
_cell.length_c   1.000
_cell.angle_alpha   90.00
_cell.angle_beta   90.00
_cell.angle_gamma   90.00
#
_symmetry.space_group_name_H-M   'P 1'
#
loop_
_entity.id
_entity.type
_entity.pdbx_description
1 polymer ?
#
loop_
_entity_poly.entity_id
_entity_poly.type
_entity_poly.pdbx_seq_one_letter_code
_entity_poly.pdbx_strand_id
1 'polypeptide(L)'
;MSSVLKSLAKLRSTDGFRAFLAVCMVAVVGVATIGLPVVFGGATTTAQATEPSPEFESHDSITQVDSQSEPADDIYLGDNGSAVLHYENDSEDLDKIDVGMDVSEGLVHMLVVDDVENPNEDVESANFSTILNQQGLSGNGSMVMQQPDDLKDLTVDVSGEVSEDANEFNAEMSGSFNGENTSAGTVSTSGEIAATADRFETNGEVFAETDTMGSGSNMYVDAAVTETKSGYTVDVTQERNLSQWTVSQWETRDQAKQTLQGQYGMLATSLNGTSEIEITNYDFQNQSSGQSQLEIAYTVTYTGVDSGIEEQLTDQLVSDESADLTRSEAREIATSVTEVHLETISFMVDVNEGTVDADWDIAIANYDELTLSMFDLMEATDTTGQLPQEQLENARKSIEAQQAANLESTFTWDGSVEQASSGDLSFNATMTGDTKNWDAYIDELESRDVEPPNDVTFDLTAETDGDELSMDGEFKLESKDLAGQTIKSWAQSIQNSQSSTTMSPKTEEFVSALNESELKVARIDAGLKDGTVRVEAGAQFENMSEITDTVSESLSVSGVATEQHNETTSMYVYVDDMDGIDTASATKADLEQLSVVGPETTVHQAGEWEDDFPRPDTDAMSEFLETETEDAAKDDENADGTPGFGIGAGLASIAGLLTALVLRRRV
;
A
#
# COMPACT_ATOMS: atom_id res chain seq x y z
N MET A 1 -20.13 -1.93 -3.55
CA MET A 1 -20.29 -1.24 -4.85
C MET A 1 -20.77 0.21 -4.72
N SER A 2 -21.73 0.57 -3.84
CA SER A 2 -22.43 1.87 -3.94
C SER A 2 -21.56 3.14 -3.75
N SER A 3 -20.35 3.05 -3.19
CA SER A 3 -19.44 4.20 -3.04
C SER A 3 -18.60 4.46 -4.29
N VAL A 4 -17.91 3.44 -4.80
CA VAL A 4 -16.95 3.53 -5.92
C VAL A 4 -17.64 3.87 -7.24
N LEU A 5 -18.83 3.32 -7.50
CA LEU A 5 -19.64 3.72 -8.66
C LEU A 5 -20.07 5.21 -8.64
N LYS A 6 -19.86 5.95 -7.53
CA LYS A 6 -20.07 7.41 -7.46
C LYS A 6 -18.80 8.26 -7.68
N SER A 7 -17.60 7.67 -7.69
CA SER A 7 -16.39 8.36 -8.18
C SER A 7 -16.29 8.25 -9.69
N LEU A 8 -16.44 7.03 -10.24
CA LEU A 8 -16.42 6.77 -11.70
C LEU A 8 -17.49 7.59 -12.45
N ALA A 9 -18.72 7.65 -11.93
CA ALA A 9 -19.83 8.42 -12.52
C ALA A 9 -19.67 9.96 -12.47
N LYS A 10 -18.47 10.47 -12.21
CA LYS A 10 -18.11 11.90 -12.20
C LYS A 10 -17.07 12.31 -13.23
N LEU A 11 -16.55 11.39 -14.05
CA LEU A 11 -15.59 11.66 -15.11
C LEU A 11 -16.19 12.53 -16.24
N ARG A 12 -16.21 13.86 -16.04
CA ARG A 12 -16.52 14.87 -17.07
C ARG A 12 -15.79 16.18 -16.85
N SER A 13 -14.73 16.40 -17.65
CA SER A 13 -13.93 17.64 -17.80
C SER A 13 -13.30 18.19 -16.52
N THR A 14 -11.98 18.46 -16.58
CA THR A 14 -11.17 19.10 -15.52
C THR A 14 -10.95 18.28 -14.23
N ASP A 15 -11.92 17.49 -13.76
CA ASP A 15 -11.73 16.60 -12.60
C ASP A 15 -10.91 15.33 -12.98
N GLY A 16 -10.96 14.87 -14.24
CA GLY A 16 -10.23 13.68 -14.71
C GLY A 16 -8.71 13.82 -14.64
N PHE A 17 -8.16 14.94 -15.15
CA PHE A 17 -6.75 15.32 -15.02
C PHE A 17 -6.23 15.24 -13.58
N ARG A 18 -7.04 15.67 -12.61
CA ARG A 18 -6.70 15.60 -11.18
C ARG A 18 -6.82 14.21 -10.59
N ALA A 19 -7.77 13.41 -11.06
CA ALA A 19 -7.89 12.01 -10.65
C ALA A 19 -6.70 11.19 -11.19
N PHE A 20 -6.32 11.36 -12.47
CA PHE A 20 -5.19 10.69 -13.08
C PHE A 20 -3.86 11.05 -12.40
N LEU A 21 -3.55 12.34 -12.27
CA LEU A 21 -2.33 12.76 -11.55
C LEU A 21 -2.35 12.35 -10.07
N ALA A 22 -3.51 12.32 -9.40
CA ALA A 22 -3.59 11.79 -8.05
C ALA A 22 -3.38 10.28 -7.99
N VAL A 23 -3.82 9.51 -9.00
CA VAL A 23 -3.56 8.06 -9.08
C VAL A 23 -2.08 7.78 -9.35
N CYS A 24 -1.46 8.45 -10.32
CA CYS A 24 -0.02 8.32 -10.56
C CYS A 24 0.81 8.77 -9.35
N MET A 25 0.43 9.87 -8.69
CA MET A 25 1.12 10.35 -7.48
C MET A 25 0.88 9.42 -6.28
N VAL A 26 -0.29 8.80 -6.14
CA VAL A 26 -0.55 7.77 -5.11
C VAL A 26 0.18 6.45 -5.43
N ALA A 27 0.35 6.10 -6.70
CA ALA A 27 1.18 4.97 -7.10
C ALA A 27 2.66 5.23 -6.76
N VAL A 28 3.23 6.36 -7.22
CA VAL A 28 4.62 6.75 -6.91
C VAL A 28 4.86 6.90 -5.41
N VAL A 29 3.95 7.52 -4.65
CA VAL A 29 4.08 7.63 -3.19
C VAL A 29 3.89 6.27 -2.50
N GLY A 30 2.96 5.43 -2.95
CA GLY A 30 2.74 4.09 -2.39
C GLY A 30 3.94 3.16 -2.61
N VAL A 31 4.50 3.17 -3.81
CA VAL A 31 5.71 2.44 -4.18
C VAL A 31 6.94 3.01 -3.45
N ALA A 32 7.08 4.33 -3.35
CA ALA A 32 8.13 4.94 -2.52
C ALA A 32 7.99 4.57 -1.04
N THR A 33 6.79 4.40 -0.48
CA THR A 33 6.63 3.90 0.90
C THR A 33 7.01 2.42 1.08
N ILE A 34 7.16 1.64 0.01
CA ILE A 34 7.75 0.30 0.04
C ILE A 34 9.29 0.41 0.00
N GLY A 35 9.84 1.27 -0.86
CA GLY A 35 11.28 1.52 -1.01
C GLY A 35 11.93 2.44 0.05
N LEU A 36 11.21 2.88 1.08
CA LEU A 36 11.74 3.77 2.14
C LEU A 36 11.74 3.16 3.56
N PRO A 37 12.17 1.90 3.79
CA PRO A 37 12.12 1.26 5.11
C PRO A 37 13.11 1.83 6.16
N VAL A 38 13.90 2.85 5.81
CA VAL A 38 15.10 3.27 6.55
C VAL A 38 14.94 4.59 7.32
N VAL A 39 14.29 5.59 6.70
CA VAL A 39 14.39 7.01 7.10
C VAL A 39 13.73 7.31 8.45
N PHE A 40 12.76 6.49 8.88
CA PHE A 40 11.99 6.71 10.12
C PHE A 40 12.23 5.62 11.18
N GLY A 41 13.50 5.48 11.58
CA GLY A 41 13.87 5.01 12.93
C GLY A 41 13.54 3.55 13.24
N GLY A 42 13.92 2.61 12.37
CA GLY A 42 13.92 1.18 12.70
C GLY A 42 12.54 0.51 12.80
N ALA A 43 11.45 1.27 12.74
CA ALA A 43 10.13 0.74 12.43
C ALA A 43 10.10 0.40 10.93
N THR A 44 10.48 -0.84 10.58
CA THR A 44 10.28 -1.37 9.24
C THR A 44 8.78 -1.39 8.96
N THR A 45 8.28 -0.38 8.25
CA THR A 45 6.95 -0.41 7.64
C THR A 45 6.97 -1.31 6.42
N THR A 46 7.31 -2.59 6.64
CA THR A 46 6.58 -3.67 5.96
C THR A 46 5.12 -3.28 6.05
N ALA A 47 4.44 -3.11 4.92
CA ALA A 47 3.09 -2.63 4.94
C ALA A 47 2.20 -3.66 5.65
N GLN A 48 1.95 -3.45 6.94
CA GLN A 48 0.62 -3.62 7.48
C GLN A 48 -0.25 -2.64 6.70
N ALA A 49 -0.65 -3.08 5.50
CA ALA A 49 -1.72 -2.49 4.73
C ALA A 49 -2.85 -2.33 5.73
N THR A 50 -3.09 -1.10 6.16
CA THR A 50 -4.00 -0.80 7.27
C THR A 50 -5.37 -1.17 6.76
N GLU A 51 -5.78 -2.42 7.07
CA GLU A 51 -6.70 -3.14 6.19
C GLU A 51 -7.90 -2.25 5.92
N PRO A 52 -8.18 -1.88 4.65
CA PRO A 52 -9.42 -1.21 4.31
C PRO A 52 -10.51 -2.28 4.39
N SER A 53 -10.74 -2.76 5.62
CA SER A 53 -11.36 -4.03 6.01
C SER A 53 -12.55 -4.26 5.12
N PRO A 54 -12.42 -5.11 4.08
CA PRO A 54 -13.27 -4.94 2.92
C PRO A 54 -14.73 -5.08 3.30
N GLU A 55 -15.48 -3.97 3.19
CA GLU A 55 -16.92 -4.04 3.00
C GLU A 55 -17.15 -4.59 1.59
N PHE A 56 -16.83 -5.89 1.43
CA PHE A 56 -17.52 -6.75 0.50
C PHE A 56 -19.00 -6.46 0.69
N GLU A 57 -19.64 -5.82 -0.29
CA GLU A 57 -21.09 -5.88 -0.42
C GLU A 57 -21.36 -7.37 -0.66
N SER A 58 -21.71 -8.07 0.42
CA SER A 58 -21.66 -9.52 0.45
C SER A 58 -22.79 -10.09 -0.39
N HIS A 59 -22.47 -10.36 -1.66
CA HIS A 59 -23.17 -11.37 -2.43
C HIS A 59 -22.97 -12.69 -1.68
N ASP A 60 -24.02 -13.02 -0.91
CA ASP A 60 -24.15 -14.10 0.06
C ASP A 60 -22.92 -14.41 0.92
N SER A 61 -22.75 -13.56 1.94
CA SER A 61 -21.90 -13.84 3.11
C SER A 61 -22.06 -15.29 3.60
N ILE A 62 -20.96 -15.95 3.99
CA ILE A 62 -20.93 -17.30 4.60
C ILE A 62 -22.01 -17.50 5.69
N THR A 63 -22.39 -16.43 6.40
CA THR A 63 -23.44 -16.41 7.45
C THR A 63 -24.90 -16.37 6.97
N GLN A 64 -25.18 -16.32 5.67
CA GLN A 64 -26.52 -16.53 5.08
C GLN A 64 -26.63 -17.86 4.32
N VAL A 65 -25.50 -18.49 4.01
CA VAL A 65 -25.37 -19.85 3.46
C VAL A 65 -25.49 -20.92 4.58
N ASP A 66 -26.28 -20.63 5.63
CA ASP A 66 -26.43 -21.48 6.84
C ASP A 66 -27.80 -22.20 6.86
N SER A 67 -28.40 -22.47 5.68
CA SER A 67 -29.67 -23.18 5.58
C SER A 67 -29.97 -23.79 4.21
N GLN A 68 -29.81 -25.12 4.05
CA GLN A 68 -30.90 -26.06 3.66
C GLN A 68 -30.47 -27.54 3.46
N SER A 69 -29.20 -27.84 3.22
CA SER A 69 -28.57 -29.13 2.87
C SER A 69 -29.27 -29.89 1.74
N GLU A 70 -29.04 -29.46 0.51
CA GLU A 70 -29.51 -30.10 -0.72
C GLU A 70 -28.81 -31.45 -0.91
N PRO A 71 -29.57 -32.55 -0.88
CA PRO A 71 -29.04 -33.88 -1.15
C PRO A 71 -28.64 -34.01 -2.62
N ALA A 72 -27.71 -34.92 -2.93
CA ALA A 72 -27.33 -35.18 -4.31
C ALA A 72 -28.54 -35.59 -5.16
N ASP A 73 -28.58 -35.17 -6.43
CA ASP A 73 -29.64 -35.56 -7.36
C ASP A 73 -29.54 -37.05 -7.68
N ASP A 74 -28.31 -37.51 -7.95
CA ASP A 74 -27.99 -38.89 -8.27
C ASP A 74 -26.76 -39.39 -7.49
N ILE A 75 -26.79 -40.65 -7.07
CA ILE A 75 -25.70 -41.33 -6.36
C ILE A 75 -25.39 -42.65 -7.04
N TYR A 76 -24.15 -42.82 -7.49
CA TYR A 76 -23.67 -44.00 -8.20
C TYR A 76 -22.74 -44.81 -7.29
N LEU A 77 -23.19 -46.00 -6.85
CA LEU A 77 -22.43 -46.84 -5.93
C LEU A 77 -21.38 -47.70 -6.66
N GLY A 78 -20.18 -47.80 -6.09
CA GLY A 78 -19.11 -48.69 -6.53
C GLY A 78 -19.10 -50.05 -5.83
N ASP A 79 -18.30 -50.99 -6.35
CA ASP A 79 -18.13 -52.36 -5.82
C ASP A 79 -17.27 -52.44 -4.54
N ASN A 80 -16.72 -51.32 -4.04
CA ASN A 80 -15.57 -51.32 -3.12
C ASN A 80 -15.64 -50.32 -1.94
N GLY A 81 -16.83 -49.86 -1.54
CA GLY A 81 -17.03 -48.85 -0.49
C GLY A 81 -17.21 -47.42 -1.00
N SER A 82 -16.85 -47.18 -2.27
CA SER A 82 -16.88 -45.87 -2.91
C SER A 82 -18.23 -45.52 -3.54
N ALA A 83 -18.43 -44.22 -3.81
CA ALA A 83 -19.54 -43.69 -4.60
C ALA A 83 -19.12 -42.44 -5.39
N VAL A 84 -19.89 -42.10 -6.42
CA VAL A 84 -19.91 -40.76 -7.04
C VAL A 84 -21.22 -40.09 -6.67
N LEU A 85 -21.16 -38.88 -6.13
CA LEU A 85 -22.32 -38.01 -5.89
C LEU A 85 -22.41 -37.00 -7.05
N HIS A 86 -23.57 -36.94 -7.71
CA HIS A 86 -23.82 -36.05 -8.84
C HIS A 86 -24.87 -35.00 -8.45
N TYR A 87 -24.57 -33.75 -8.79
CA TYR A 87 -25.39 -32.57 -8.54
C TYR A 87 -25.58 -31.79 -9.84
N GLU A 88 -26.82 -31.48 -10.22
CA GLU A 88 -27.14 -30.66 -11.40
C GLU A 88 -27.63 -29.26 -10.96
N ASN A 89 -26.91 -28.20 -11.35
CA ASN A 89 -27.37 -26.82 -11.18
C ASN A 89 -27.70 -26.21 -12.55
N ASP A 90 -28.86 -25.57 -12.65
CA ASP A 90 -29.16 -24.60 -13.71
C ASP A 90 -28.17 -23.43 -13.57
N SER A 91 -27.31 -23.22 -14.57
CA SER A 91 -26.33 -22.13 -14.61
C SER A 91 -26.81 -21.05 -15.58
N GLU A 92 -27.86 -20.31 -15.17
CA GLU A 92 -28.48 -19.25 -15.98
C GLU A 92 -27.59 -17.99 -16.11
N ASP A 93 -26.57 -17.82 -15.25
CA ASP A 93 -25.81 -16.58 -15.06
C ASP A 93 -24.26 -16.72 -15.23
N LEU A 94 -23.71 -17.77 -15.86
CA LEU A 94 -22.26 -17.93 -16.13
C LEU A 94 -21.94 -18.72 -17.41
N ASP A 95 -21.06 -18.20 -18.28
CA ASP A 95 -20.64 -18.87 -19.53
C ASP A 95 -19.79 -20.14 -19.33
N LYS A 96 -18.83 -20.12 -18.40
CA LYS A 96 -18.12 -21.32 -17.95
C LYS A 96 -17.84 -21.31 -16.44
N ILE A 97 -18.09 -22.43 -15.79
CA ILE A 97 -17.46 -22.78 -14.51
C ILE A 97 -16.82 -24.16 -14.59
N ASP A 98 -15.56 -24.25 -14.14
CA ASP A 98 -14.81 -25.47 -13.92
C ASP A 98 -14.26 -25.47 -12.48
N VAL A 99 -14.32 -26.62 -11.81
CA VAL A 99 -13.79 -26.82 -10.45
C VAL A 99 -13.21 -28.24 -10.35
N GLY A 100 -11.92 -28.31 -10.06
CA GLY A 100 -11.16 -29.54 -9.91
C GLY A 100 -10.61 -29.72 -8.49
N MET A 101 -10.57 -30.96 -8.02
CA MET A 101 -9.89 -31.32 -6.77
C MET A 101 -9.36 -32.75 -6.86
N ASP A 102 -8.08 -32.95 -6.55
CA ASP A 102 -7.45 -34.27 -6.38
C ASP A 102 -6.83 -34.33 -4.97
N VAL A 103 -7.44 -35.12 -4.09
CA VAL A 103 -7.01 -35.22 -2.68
C VAL A 103 -5.71 -36.03 -2.55
N SER A 104 -5.36 -36.83 -3.57
CA SER A 104 -4.21 -37.74 -3.53
C SER A 104 -2.90 -37.09 -3.97
N GLU A 105 -2.94 -36.17 -4.93
CA GLU A 105 -1.81 -35.32 -5.33
C GLU A 105 -1.87 -33.91 -4.68
N GLY A 106 -2.91 -33.65 -3.87
CA GLY A 106 -3.04 -32.46 -3.01
C GLY A 106 -3.48 -31.19 -3.75
N LEU A 107 -4.14 -31.32 -4.89
CA LEU A 107 -4.45 -30.25 -5.84
C LEU A 107 -5.91 -29.76 -5.74
N VAL A 108 -6.10 -28.44 -5.89
CA VAL A 108 -7.39 -27.77 -6.10
C VAL A 108 -7.23 -26.78 -7.26
N HIS A 109 -8.26 -26.68 -8.10
CA HIS A 109 -8.33 -25.75 -9.24
C HIS A 109 -9.75 -25.22 -9.44
N MET A 110 -9.86 -24.02 -10.00
CA MET A 110 -11.09 -23.42 -10.50
C MET A 110 -10.79 -22.58 -11.73
N LEU A 111 -11.72 -22.58 -12.67
CA LEU A 111 -11.75 -21.66 -13.81
C LEU A 111 -13.18 -21.14 -14.00
N VAL A 112 -13.38 -19.83 -13.86
CA VAL A 112 -14.62 -19.13 -14.21
C VAL A 112 -14.39 -18.34 -15.50
N VAL A 113 -15.38 -18.31 -16.40
CA VAL A 113 -15.42 -17.47 -17.61
C VAL A 113 -16.83 -16.89 -17.75
N ASP A 114 -16.98 -15.60 -18.07
CA ASP A 114 -18.28 -14.92 -18.12
C ASP A 114 -18.28 -13.63 -18.96
N ASP A 115 -19.23 -13.43 -19.89
CA ASP A 115 -19.38 -12.19 -20.66
C ASP A 115 -19.95 -11.02 -19.84
N VAL A 116 -19.21 -9.90 -19.72
CA VAL A 116 -19.64 -8.76 -18.90
C VAL A 116 -20.87 -8.06 -19.47
N GLU A 117 -21.96 -7.96 -18.69
CA GLU A 117 -23.10 -7.12 -19.03
C GLU A 117 -22.70 -5.62 -19.06
N ASN A 118 -22.40 -5.11 -20.26
CA ASN A 118 -21.89 -3.76 -20.54
C ASN A 118 -20.41 -3.60 -20.08
N PRO A 119 -19.43 -4.13 -20.84
CA PRO A 119 -18.01 -3.92 -20.53
C PRO A 119 -17.66 -2.43 -20.63
N ASN A 120 -16.57 -2.03 -19.99
CA ASN A 120 -16.07 -0.67 -20.11
C ASN A 120 -15.45 -0.47 -21.50
N GLU A 121 -16.11 0.30 -22.38
CA GLU A 121 -15.61 0.60 -23.74
C GLU A 121 -14.23 1.30 -23.75
N ASP A 122 -13.79 1.85 -22.60
CA ASP A 122 -12.47 2.49 -22.43
C ASP A 122 -11.32 1.48 -22.19
N VAL A 123 -11.57 0.24 -21.72
CA VAL A 123 -10.51 -0.75 -21.42
C VAL A 123 -10.55 -1.88 -22.45
N GLU A 124 -9.40 -2.16 -23.08
CA GLU A 124 -9.31 -3.19 -24.12
C GLU A 124 -8.83 -4.53 -23.55
N SER A 125 -7.87 -4.50 -22.61
CA SER A 125 -7.25 -5.69 -21.98
C SER A 125 -6.64 -5.35 -20.60
N ALA A 126 -6.47 -6.34 -19.68
CA ALA A 126 -5.90 -6.05 -18.34
C ALA A 126 -5.17 -7.17 -17.53
N ASN A 127 -4.39 -8.09 -18.14
CA ASN A 127 -3.66 -9.21 -17.48
C ASN A 127 -3.28 -9.01 -16.00
N PHE A 128 -3.47 -10.06 -15.20
CA PHE A 128 -2.94 -10.21 -13.85
C PHE A 128 -2.68 -11.69 -13.58
N SER A 129 -1.47 -12.01 -13.12
CA SER A 129 -1.07 -13.30 -12.58
C SER A 129 -0.35 -13.08 -11.25
N THR A 130 -0.50 -14.02 -10.32
CA THR A 130 0.21 -14.04 -9.04
C THR A 130 0.44 -15.47 -8.60
N ILE A 131 1.67 -15.77 -8.17
CA ILE A 131 2.10 -17.04 -7.62
C ILE A 131 2.72 -16.85 -6.23
N LEU A 132 2.23 -17.62 -5.26
CA LEU A 132 2.72 -17.70 -3.89
C LEU A 132 3.31 -19.10 -3.67
N ASN A 133 4.59 -19.20 -3.38
CA ASN A 133 5.30 -20.47 -3.20
C ASN A 133 6.27 -20.41 -1.99
N GLN A 134 7.20 -21.38 -1.90
CA GLN A 134 8.17 -21.46 -0.78
C GLN A 134 9.34 -20.45 -0.85
N GLN A 135 9.59 -19.85 -2.01
CA GLN A 135 10.59 -18.79 -2.21
C GLN A 135 9.98 -17.43 -1.85
N GLY A 136 8.72 -17.21 -2.24
CA GLY A 136 7.95 -16.07 -1.78
C GLY A 136 6.70 -15.81 -2.61
N LEU A 137 6.40 -14.54 -2.84
CA LEU A 137 5.27 -14.05 -3.64
C LEU A 137 5.82 -13.31 -4.86
N SER A 138 5.37 -13.68 -6.06
CA SER A 138 5.59 -12.86 -7.25
C SER A 138 4.29 -12.70 -8.05
N GLY A 139 4.15 -11.59 -8.74
CA GLY A 139 3.00 -11.30 -9.57
C GLY A 139 3.35 -10.30 -10.67
N ASN A 140 2.65 -10.42 -11.78
CA ASN A 140 2.82 -9.57 -12.95
C ASN A 140 1.44 -9.21 -13.52
N GLY A 141 1.34 -8.06 -14.17
CA GLY A 141 0.13 -7.65 -14.84
C GLY A 141 0.40 -6.67 -15.99
N SER A 142 -0.55 -6.55 -16.90
CA SER A 142 -0.51 -5.56 -17.98
C SER A 142 -1.89 -5.12 -18.40
N MET A 143 -2.09 -3.84 -18.71
CA MET A 143 -3.37 -3.28 -19.11
C MET A 143 -3.22 -2.38 -20.32
N VAL A 144 -4.06 -2.59 -21.33
CA VAL A 144 -4.23 -1.65 -22.44
C VAL A 144 -5.62 -1.05 -22.37
N MET A 145 -5.67 0.27 -22.33
CA MET A 145 -6.91 1.06 -22.38
C MET A 145 -6.81 2.15 -23.44
N GLN A 146 -7.94 2.63 -23.93
CA GLN A 146 -7.96 3.76 -24.86
C GLN A 146 -7.34 5.00 -24.21
N GLN A 147 -6.52 5.71 -24.98
CA GLN A 147 -5.89 6.94 -24.53
C GLN A 147 -6.96 7.99 -24.17
N PRO A 148 -6.95 8.56 -22.95
CA PRO A 148 -7.92 9.59 -22.57
C PRO A 148 -7.85 10.82 -23.48
N ASP A 149 -9.02 11.35 -23.90
CA ASP A 149 -9.18 12.55 -24.77
C ASP A 149 -8.27 13.75 -24.40
N ASP A 150 -7.99 13.94 -23.10
CA ASP A 150 -7.18 15.05 -22.58
C ASP A 150 -5.66 14.76 -22.59
N LEU A 151 -5.22 13.50 -22.75
CA LEU A 151 -3.82 13.06 -22.83
C LEU A 151 -3.32 13.05 -24.29
N LYS A 152 -2.03 13.30 -24.52
CA LYS A 152 -1.39 13.18 -25.85
C LYS A 152 -0.30 12.12 -25.91
N ASP A 153 0.48 12.03 -24.86
CA ASP A 153 1.62 11.14 -24.70
C ASP A 153 1.89 10.98 -23.20
N LEU A 154 2.26 9.78 -22.81
CA LEU A 154 2.71 9.42 -21.47
C LEU A 154 3.91 8.46 -21.61
N THR A 155 4.88 8.62 -20.71
CA THR A 155 5.87 7.59 -20.40
C THR A 155 6.08 7.61 -18.88
N VAL A 156 5.92 6.46 -18.25
CA VAL A 156 6.22 6.20 -16.84
C VAL A 156 7.14 5.00 -16.79
N ASP A 157 8.20 5.09 -15.99
CA ASP A 157 9.13 4.02 -15.67
C ASP A 157 9.44 4.13 -14.18
N VAL A 158 9.05 3.13 -13.39
CA VAL A 158 9.26 3.09 -11.93
C VAL A 158 9.84 1.73 -11.58
N SER A 159 11.02 1.74 -10.97
CA SER A 159 11.77 0.54 -10.61
C SER A 159 12.34 0.65 -9.20
N GLY A 160 12.57 -0.48 -8.54
CA GLY A 160 13.21 -0.49 -7.23
C GLY A 160 13.57 -1.87 -6.72
N GLU A 161 14.67 -1.93 -5.99
CA GLU A 161 15.21 -3.13 -5.36
C GLU A 161 15.51 -2.85 -3.89
N VAL A 162 15.07 -3.76 -3.02
CA VAL A 162 15.58 -3.94 -1.66
C VAL A 162 16.03 -5.40 -1.58
N SER A 163 17.30 -5.66 -1.27
CA SER A 163 17.86 -7.02 -1.21
C SER A 163 18.96 -7.12 -0.15
N GLU A 164 19.61 -8.27 0.02
CA GLU A 164 20.85 -8.37 0.82
C GLU A 164 21.99 -7.46 0.26
N ASP A 165 22.00 -7.15 -1.04
CA ASP A 165 23.06 -6.39 -1.72
C ASP A 165 22.72 -4.90 -1.96
N ALA A 166 21.44 -4.53 -2.13
CA ALA A 166 21.02 -3.19 -2.58
C ALA A 166 19.76 -2.64 -1.89
N ASN A 167 19.58 -1.31 -1.94
CA ASN A 167 18.37 -0.60 -1.57
C ASN A 167 18.29 0.70 -2.39
N GLU A 168 17.68 0.59 -3.58
CA GLU A 168 17.57 1.67 -4.56
C GLU A 168 16.15 1.79 -5.15
N PHE A 169 15.81 2.99 -5.58
CA PHE A 169 14.51 3.36 -6.16
C PHE A 169 14.71 4.35 -7.31
N ASN A 170 13.93 4.22 -8.37
CA ASN A 170 13.91 5.13 -9.51
C ASN A 170 12.48 5.32 -10.02
N ALA A 171 12.14 6.53 -10.43
CA ALA A 171 10.87 6.87 -11.05
C ALA A 171 11.05 8.02 -12.04
N GLU A 172 11.00 7.74 -13.35
CA GLU A 172 10.88 8.73 -14.42
C GLU A 172 9.42 8.80 -14.89
N MET A 173 8.87 10.00 -15.00
CA MET A 173 7.50 10.24 -15.46
C MET A 173 7.47 11.45 -16.38
N SER A 174 7.00 11.30 -17.61
CA SER A 174 6.86 12.41 -18.56
C SER A 174 5.64 12.25 -19.46
N GLY A 175 5.26 13.34 -20.14
CA GLY A 175 4.16 13.32 -21.10
C GLY A 175 3.61 14.71 -21.42
N SER A 176 2.51 14.74 -22.19
CA SER A 176 1.79 15.98 -22.48
C SER A 176 0.28 15.81 -22.61
N PHE A 177 -0.43 16.91 -22.38
CA PHE A 177 -1.90 17.01 -22.30
C PHE A 177 -2.45 18.12 -23.20
N ASN A 178 -3.71 17.95 -23.63
CA ASN A 178 -4.52 18.99 -24.25
C ASN A 178 -4.91 20.06 -23.22
N GLY A 179 -4.19 21.18 -23.20
CA GLY A 179 -4.50 22.30 -22.30
C GLY A 179 -5.55 23.27 -22.84
N GLU A 180 -6.41 23.80 -21.96
CA GLU A 180 -7.18 25.00 -22.29
C GLU A 180 -6.24 26.19 -22.53
N ASN A 181 -6.65 27.14 -23.38
CA ASN A 181 -5.87 28.36 -23.67
C ASN A 181 -5.90 29.37 -22.49
N THR A 182 -5.23 28.99 -21.41
CA THR A 182 -4.81 29.83 -20.31
C THR A 182 -3.50 30.55 -20.63
N SER A 183 -3.04 31.39 -19.70
CA SER A 183 -1.74 32.06 -19.78
C SER A 183 -0.59 31.07 -19.71
N ALA A 184 0.34 31.16 -20.65
CA ALA A 184 1.57 30.37 -20.61
C ALA A 184 2.37 30.63 -19.32
N GLY A 185 3.13 29.62 -18.94
CA GLY A 185 3.98 29.62 -17.76
C GLY A 185 4.71 28.29 -17.62
N THR A 186 5.73 28.31 -16.76
CA THR A 186 6.54 27.14 -16.39
C THR A 186 6.57 27.06 -14.88
N VAL A 187 6.53 25.86 -14.32
CA VAL A 187 6.82 25.59 -12.90
C VAL A 187 7.83 24.46 -12.85
N SER A 188 8.89 24.60 -12.06
CA SER A 188 9.82 23.52 -11.78
C SER A 188 10.21 23.47 -10.30
N THR A 189 10.66 22.31 -9.86
CA THR A 189 11.20 22.07 -8.53
C THR A 189 12.27 20.99 -8.60
N SER A 190 13.34 21.15 -7.84
CA SER A 190 14.35 20.12 -7.67
C SER A 190 14.84 20.13 -6.22
N GLY A 191 15.50 19.06 -5.79
CA GLY A 191 16.11 19.01 -4.47
C GLY A 191 16.54 17.63 -4.00
N GLU A 192 17.01 17.60 -2.77
CA GLU A 192 17.59 16.44 -2.12
C GLU A 192 17.13 16.38 -0.65
N ILE A 193 16.94 15.16 -0.16
CA ILE A 193 16.86 14.79 1.25
C ILE A 193 17.94 13.75 1.50
N ALA A 194 18.78 13.96 2.51
CA ALA A 194 19.77 12.98 2.96
C ALA A 194 19.58 12.68 4.45
N ALA A 195 19.60 11.40 4.81
CA ALA A 195 19.38 10.94 6.18
C ALA A 195 20.43 9.88 6.57
N THR A 196 21.07 10.11 7.72
CA THR A 196 21.78 9.10 8.51
C THR A 196 21.02 8.87 9.81
N ALA A 197 21.48 7.95 10.65
CA ALA A 197 20.86 7.69 11.96
C ALA A 197 20.80 8.91 12.91
N ASP A 198 21.73 9.88 12.75
CA ASP A 198 21.94 11.03 13.63
C ASP A 198 21.78 12.40 12.94
N ARG A 199 21.80 12.45 11.60
CA ARG A 199 21.79 13.66 10.78
C ARG A 199 20.69 13.61 9.72
N PHE A 200 19.95 14.71 9.59
CA PHE A 200 18.95 14.92 8.55
C PHE A 200 19.26 16.21 7.80
N GLU A 201 19.32 16.14 6.47
CA GLU A 201 19.50 17.28 5.57
C GLU A 201 18.37 17.32 4.54
N THR A 202 17.92 18.53 4.18
CA THR A 202 17.14 18.75 2.96
C THR A 202 17.45 20.11 2.36
N ASN A 203 17.66 20.12 1.05
CA ASN A 203 17.83 21.32 0.25
C ASN A 203 16.99 21.21 -1.02
N GLY A 204 16.67 22.35 -1.63
CA GLY A 204 15.92 22.36 -2.88
C GLY A 204 15.56 23.75 -3.37
N GLU A 205 15.07 23.79 -4.60
CA GLU A 205 14.59 25.00 -5.27
C GLU A 205 13.20 24.79 -5.89
N VAL A 206 12.45 25.88 -5.99
CA VAL A 206 11.17 25.98 -6.72
C VAL A 206 11.22 27.24 -7.57
N PHE A 207 10.98 27.09 -8.87
CA PHE A 207 10.85 28.17 -9.83
C PHE A 207 9.44 28.18 -10.44
N ALA A 208 8.85 29.34 -10.66
CA ALA A 208 7.61 29.48 -11.41
C ALA A 208 7.55 30.80 -12.20
N GLU A 209 7.32 30.73 -13.50
CA GLU A 209 7.07 31.88 -14.37
C GLU A 209 5.60 31.90 -14.84
N THR A 210 4.92 33.05 -14.73
CA THR A 210 3.56 33.22 -15.25
C THR A 210 3.23 34.63 -15.73
N ASP A 211 2.63 34.72 -16.93
CA ASP A 211 2.07 35.94 -17.53
C ASP A 211 0.95 36.60 -16.68
N THR A 212 0.46 35.97 -15.60
CA THR A 212 -0.69 36.45 -14.80
C THR A 212 -0.36 37.17 -13.51
N MET A 213 0.87 37.10 -12.99
CA MET A 213 1.24 37.85 -11.79
C MET A 213 1.28 39.35 -12.09
N GLY A 214 0.36 40.10 -11.48
CA GLY A 214 0.23 41.54 -11.70
C GLY A 214 1.47 42.32 -11.25
N SER A 215 1.90 43.29 -12.08
CA SER A 215 3.15 44.07 -11.96
C SER A 215 3.18 45.04 -10.75
N GLY A 216 3.18 44.48 -9.54
CA GLY A 216 3.24 45.24 -8.28
C GLY A 216 3.40 44.38 -7.02
N SER A 217 3.69 43.09 -7.16
CA SER A 217 3.83 42.13 -6.05
C SER A 217 5.28 41.85 -5.65
N ASN A 218 6.23 42.73 -5.98
CA ASN A 218 7.64 42.50 -5.65
C ASN A 218 7.85 42.28 -4.15
N MET A 219 8.46 41.15 -3.82
CA MET A 219 8.74 40.69 -2.47
C MET A 219 9.96 39.77 -2.50
N TYR A 220 11.00 40.16 -1.76
CA TYR A 220 12.19 39.36 -1.49
C TYR A 220 12.26 39.08 0.01
N VAL A 221 12.57 37.84 0.40
CA VAL A 221 12.90 37.43 1.76
C VAL A 221 14.04 36.41 1.68
N ASP A 222 15.13 36.69 2.37
CA ASP A 222 16.21 35.75 2.68
C ASP A 222 16.26 35.66 4.21
N ALA A 223 16.18 34.46 4.77
CA ALA A 223 16.18 34.24 6.22
C ALA A 223 17.03 33.02 6.57
N ALA A 224 17.98 33.20 7.50
CA ALA A 224 18.83 32.15 8.03
C ALA A 224 18.71 32.08 9.56
N VAL A 225 18.57 30.87 10.11
CA VAL A 225 18.72 30.59 11.54
C VAL A 225 20.06 29.87 11.75
N THR A 226 20.76 30.24 12.82
CA THR A 226 21.98 29.56 13.24
C THR A 226 21.99 29.43 14.76
N GLU A 227 22.36 28.26 15.26
CA GLU A 227 22.52 28.04 16.69
C GLU A 227 23.77 28.76 17.23
N THR A 228 23.67 29.24 18.47
CA THR A 228 24.79 29.82 19.22
C THR A 228 24.86 29.20 20.61
N LYS A 229 25.98 29.40 21.31
CA LYS A 229 26.29 28.81 22.64
C LYS A 229 25.42 29.29 23.80
N SER A 230 24.26 29.87 23.52
CA SER A 230 23.34 30.47 24.48
C SER A 230 21.93 30.75 23.92
N GLY A 231 21.54 30.11 22.80
CA GLY A 231 20.32 30.42 22.03
C GLY A 231 20.62 30.70 20.56
N TYR A 232 19.69 31.29 19.80
CA TYR A 232 19.74 31.31 18.33
C TYR A 232 19.92 32.72 17.75
N THR A 233 20.62 32.84 16.61
CA THR A 233 20.54 34.01 15.73
C THR A 233 19.61 33.75 14.57
N VAL A 234 18.77 34.73 14.23
CA VAL A 234 17.96 34.75 13.02
C VAL A 234 18.35 35.99 12.23
N ASP A 235 19.08 35.81 11.14
CA ASP A 235 19.43 36.85 10.19
C ASP A 235 18.36 36.89 9.09
N VAL A 236 17.87 38.09 8.75
CA VAL A 236 16.82 38.27 7.74
C VAL A 236 17.11 39.48 6.87
N THR A 237 17.18 39.27 5.56
CA THR A 237 17.07 40.30 4.53
C THR A 237 15.64 40.28 3.97
N GLN A 238 14.99 41.43 3.81
CA GLN A 238 13.71 41.50 3.10
C GLN A 238 13.57 42.79 2.28
N GLU A 239 12.97 42.67 1.09
CA GLU A 239 12.44 43.79 0.32
C GLU A 239 10.93 43.61 0.13
N ARG A 240 10.12 44.65 0.37
CA ARG A 240 8.66 44.54 0.20
C ARG A 240 7.95 45.87 -0.02
N ASN A 241 6.83 45.79 -0.72
CA ASN A 241 5.84 46.87 -0.78
C ASN A 241 4.98 46.93 0.50
N LEU A 242 4.91 48.11 1.11
CA LEU A 242 4.16 48.39 2.34
C LEU A 242 2.79 49.01 2.06
N SER A 243 1.76 48.54 2.77
CA SER A 243 0.43 49.14 2.76
C SER A 243 0.39 50.48 3.51
N GLN A 244 -0.49 51.40 3.11
CA GLN A 244 -0.67 52.69 3.80
C GLN A 244 -1.10 52.55 5.27
N TRP A 245 -1.62 51.39 5.68
CA TRP A 245 -1.97 51.09 7.08
C TRP A 245 -0.74 50.73 7.93
N THR A 246 0.28 50.14 7.32
CA THR A 246 1.51 49.67 7.98
C THR A 246 2.68 50.64 7.85
N VAL A 247 2.74 51.47 6.79
CA VAL A 247 3.86 52.40 6.51
C VAL A 247 4.36 53.16 7.74
N SER A 248 3.46 53.73 8.57
CA SER A 248 3.83 54.51 9.76
C SER A 248 4.60 53.74 10.86
N GLN A 249 4.72 52.42 10.75
CA GLN A 249 5.54 51.56 11.61
C GLN A 249 6.97 51.36 11.07
N TRP A 250 7.21 51.74 9.81
CA TRP A 250 8.44 51.48 9.05
C TRP A 250 8.99 52.72 8.32
N GLU A 251 8.46 53.93 8.59
CA GLU A 251 8.93 55.20 8.00
C GLU A 251 10.37 55.60 8.40
N THR A 252 10.85 55.13 9.56
CA THR A 252 12.22 55.36 10.03
C THR A 252 12.83 54.11 10.66
N ARG A 253 14.17 54.01 10.65
CA ARG A 253 14.93 52.91 11.26
C ARG A 253 14.62 52.71 12.76
N ASP A 254 14.29 53.78 13.49
CA ASP A 254 13.89 53.71 14.90
C ASP A 254 12.47 53.10 15.05
N GLN A 255 11.52 53.45 14.18
CA GLN A 255 10.19 52.84 14.14
C GLN A 255 10.26 51.37 13.69
N ALA A 256 11.08 51.07 12.68
CA ALA A 256 11.32 49.70 12.23
C ALA A 256 11.93 48.85 13.36
N LYS A 257 12.96 49.35 14.07
CA LYS A 257 13.53 48.64 15.23
C LYS A 257 12.49 48.44 16.34
N GLN A 258 11.66 49.45 16.63
CA GLN A 258 10.59 49.31 17.63
C GLN A 258 9.54 48.27 17.21
N THR A 259 9.23 48.18 15.91
CA THR A 259 8.26 47.20 15.37
C THR A 259 8.82 45.78 15.43
N LEU A 260 10.06 45.58 14.98
CA LEU A 260 10.79 44.30 15.11
C LEU A 260 10.91 43.87 16.59
N GLN A 261 11.22 44.80 17.50
CA GLN A 261 11.26 44.53 18.95
C GLN A 261 9.88 44.16 19.51
N GLY A 262 8.80 44.72 18.97
CA GLY A 262 7.44 44.32 19.30
C GLY A 262 7.08 42.91 18.80
N GLN A 263 7.59 42.52 17.63
CA GLN A 263 7.34 41.20 17.03
C GLN A 263 8.13 40.10 17.76
N TYR A 264 9.46 40.18 17.77
CA TYR A 264 10.33 39.12 18.26
C TYR A 264 10.55 39.15 19.78
N GLY A 265 10.47 40.33 20.41
CA GLY A 265 10.64 40.47 21.86
C GLY A 265 9.56 39.80 22.69
N MET A 266 8.36 39.60 22.13
CA MET A 266 7.30 38.83 22.82
C MET A 266 7.67 37.35 22.94
N LEU A 267 8.18 36.73 21.88
CA LEU A 267 8.56 35.30 21.86
C LEU A 267 9.68 35.01 22.88
N ALA A 268 10.73 35.83 22.88
CA ALA A 268 11.81 35.72 23.86
C ALA A 268 11.30 35.87 25.31
N THR A 269 10.37 36.80 25.54
CA THR A 269 9.80 37.03 26.89
C THR A 269 8.90 35.90 27.35
N SER A 270 8.13 35.24 26.46
CA SER A 270 7.36 34.05 26.81
C SER A 270 8.24 32.85 27.17
N LEU A 271 9.38 32.70 26.48
CA LEU A 271 10.38 31.66 26.75
C LEU A 271 11.38 32.08 27.85
N ASN A 272 11.03 33.06 28.70
CA ASN A 272 11.82 33.56 29.84
C ASN A 272 13.26 34.06 29.51
N GLY A 273 13.59 34.18 28.22
CA GLY A 273 14.87 34.64 27.71
C GLY A 273 14.86 36.13 27.29
N THR A 274 15.80 36.50 26.43
CA THR A 274 15.92 37.86 25.89
C THR A 274 16.20 37.86 24.39
N SER A 275 15.76 38.89 23.67
CA SER A 275 16.14 39.14 22.27
C SER A 275 16.83 40.50 22.10
N GLU A 276 17.99 40.53 21.46
CA GLU A 276 18.56 41.75 20.86
C GLU A 276 18.24 41.79 19.35
N ILE A 277 18.17 42.99 18.78
CA ILE A 277 17.89 43.20 17.35
C ILE A 277 18.85 44.24 16.79
N GLU A 278 19.72 43.84 15.87
CA GLU A 278 20.56 44.75 15.08
C GLU A 278 19.96 44.90 13.68
N ILE A 279 19.69 46.14 13.26
CA ILE A 279 19.38 46.41 11.85
C ILE A 279 20.70 46.74 11.18
N THR A 280 21.12 45.98 10.18
CA THR A 280 22.37 46.20 9.44
C THR A 280 22.12 47.14 8.27
N ASN A 281 21.14 46.83 7.42
CA ASN A 281 20.69 47.63 6.27
C ASN A 281 19.27 48.20 6.46
N TYR A 282 19.01 49.37 5.87
CA TYR A 282 17.70 50.03 5.89
C TYR A 282 17.61 51.08 4.78
N ASP A 283 16.71 50.91 3.82
CA ASP A 283 16.19 51.96 2.94
C ASP A 283 14.65 51.94 2.90
N PHE A 284 14.05 53.12 2.74
CA PHE A 284 12.61 53.31 2.68
C PHE A 284 12.26 54.36 1.63
N GLN A 285 11.56 53.93 0.58
CA GLN A 285 11.24 54.77 -0.58
C GLN A 285 9.72 54.97 -0.71
N ASN A 286 9.28 56.23 -0.76
CA ASN A 286 7.89 56.56 -1.09
C ASN A 286 7.72 56.60 -2.61
N GLN A 287 7.01 55.63 -3.17
CA GLN A 287 6.76 55.55 -4.61
C GLN A 287 5.71 56.57 -5.06
N SER A 288 5.78 56.97 -6.33
CA SER A 288 4.84 57.95 -6.92
C SER A 288 3.40 57.42 -7.07
N SER A 289 3.20 56.11 -6.91
CA SER A 289 1.91 55.41 -6.86
C SER A 289 1.12 55.67 -5.57
N GLY A 290 1.78 56.08 -4.49
CA GLY A 290 1.21 56.11 -3.14
C GLY A 290 1.36 54.80 -2.36
N GLN A 291 2.13 53.85 -2.89
CA GLN A 291 2.76 52.77 -2.12
C GLN A 291 4.11 53.25 -1.57
N SER A 292 4.66 52.52 -0.61
CA SER A 292 6.05 52.70 -0.14
C SER A 292 6.77 51.35 -0.18
N GLN A 293 8.06 51.37 -0.44
CA GLN A 293 8.94 50.21 -0.56
C GLN A 293 9.93 50.24 0.61
N LEU A 294 10.21 49.08 1.21
CA LEU A 294 11.13 48.91 2.33
C LEU A 294 12.13 47.82 1.98
N GLU A 295 13.41 48.16 2.00
CA GLU A 295 14.55 47.25 1.97
C GLU A 295 15.17 47.25 3.38
N ILE A 296 15.26 46.11 4.05
CA ILE A 296 15.80 46.04 5.42
C ILE A 296 16.50 44.69 5.66
N ALA A 297 17.70 44.74 6.21
CA ALA A 297 18.41 43.56 6.71
C ALA A 297 18.66 43.70 8.22
N TYR A 298 18.41 42.64 8.98
CA TYR A 298 18.46 42.67 10.44
C TYR A 298 18.74 41.28 11.03
N THR A 299 19.50 41.27 12.12
CA THR A 299 19.79 40.11 12.95
C THR A 299 18.93 40.18 14.22
N VAL A 300 18.27 39.08 14.58
CA VAL A 300 17.62 38.88 15.88
C VAL A 300 18.43 37.85 16.67
N THR A 301 19.04 38.25 17.77
CA THR A 301 19.79 37.35 18.66
C THR A 301 18.92 36.98 19.86
N TYR A 302 18.45 35.74 19.92
CA TYR A 302 17.82 35.17 21.10
C TYR A 302 18.90 34.69 22.09
N THR A 303 18.61 34.78 23.38
CA THR A 303 19.52 34.32 24.43
C THR A 303 18.75 33.76 25.62
N GLY A 304 19.08 32.53 26.02
CA GLY A 304 18.47 31.83 27.16
C GLY A 304 17.00 31.48 26.97
N VAL A 305 16.59 31.18 25.72
CA VAL A 305 15.21 30.74 25.41
C VAL A 305 15.03 29.23 25.61
N ASP A 306 16.11 28.49 25.45
CA ASP A 306 16.23 27.03 25.50
C ASP A 306 15.64 26.46 26.80
N SER A 307 16.05 26.99 27.96
CA SER A 307 15.46 26.60 29.26
C SER A 307 13.98 26.99 29.45
N GLY A 308 13.46 27.91 28.64
CA GLY A 308 12.02 28.20 28.57
C GLY A 308 11.26 27.27 27.64
N ILE A 309 11.90 26.79 26.58
CA ILE A 309 11.40 25.69 25.72
C ILE A 309 11.32 24.42 26.57
N GLU A 310 12.41 24.07 27.28
CA GLU A 310 12.43 22.96 28.25
C GLU A 310 11.25 23.05 29.24
N GLU A 311 11.09 24.19 29.95
CA GLU A 311 10.08 24.32 31.01
C GLU A 311 8.66 24.30 30.44
N GLN A 312 8.41 24.93 29.28
CA GLN A 312 7.10 24.91 28.63
C GLN A 312 6.74 23.51 28.11
N LEU A 313 7.68 22.80 27.48
CA LEU A 313 7.46 21.45 26.94
C LEU A 313 7.32 20.43 28.09
N THR A 314 8.14 20.54 29.14
CA THR A 314 7.99 19.75 30.38
C THR A 314 6.57 19.92 30.96
N ASP A 315 6.09 21.16 31.09
CA ASP A 315 4.77 21.41 31.69
C ASP A 315 3.61 21.07 30.75
N GLN A 316 3.82 21.03 29.43
CA GLN A 316 2.86 20.47 28.48
C GLN A 316 2.77 18.94 28.62
N LEU A 317 3.91 18.23 28.59
CA LEU A 317 3.97 16.77 28.72
C LEU A 317 3.42 16.27 30.07
N VAL A 318 3.69 16.97 31.17
CA VAL A 318 3.12 16.67 32.51
C VAL A 318 1.63 17.04 32.62
N SER A 319 1.11 17.88 31.73
CA SER A 319 -0.32 18.24 31.70
C SER A 319 -1.17 17.29 30.84
N ASP A 320 -0.55 16.35 30.12
CA ASP A 320 -1.27 15.39 29.30
C ASP A 320 -1.69 14.15 30.13
N GLU A 321 -2.98 14.07 30.46
CA GLU A 321 -3.55 12.95 31.21
C GLU A 321 -3.48 11.60 30.44
N SER A 322 -3.10 11.59 29.16
CA SER A 322 -2.87 10.36 28.38
C SER A 322 -1.44 9.81 28.47
N ALA A 323 -0.47 10.59 28.92
CA ALA A 323 0.94 10.18 28.99
C ALA A 323 1.41 9.73 30.39
N ASP A 324 0.65 10.02 31.46
CA ASP A 324 0.96 9.72 32.89
C ASP A 324 2.41 10.07 33.34
N LEU A 325 3.07 10.99 32.64
CA LEU A 325 4.49 11.28 32.81
C LEU A 325 4.82 11.93 34.16
N THR A 326 5.91 11.48 34.78
CA THR A 326 6.50 12.28 35.86
C THR A 326 7.22 13.50 35.28
N ARG A 327 7.35 14.56 36.08
CA ARG A 327 8.16 15.75 35.73
C ARG A 327 9.68 15.47 35.64
N SER A 328 10.08 14.20 35.72
CA SER A 328 11.43 13.70 35.42
C SER A 328 11.50 13.31 33.95
N GLU A 329 10.73 12.31 33.51
CA GLU A 329 10.75 11.83 32.12
C GLU A 329 10.33 12.94 31.14
N ALA A 330 9.27 13.69 31.46
CA ALA A 330 8.83 14.85 30.68
C ALA A 330 9.88 15.95 30.55
N ARG A 331 10.85 16.02 31.47
CA ARG A 331 11.97 16.96 31.40
C ARG A 331 13.14 16.39 30.60
N GLU A 332 13.37 15.08 30.68
CA GLU A 332 14.40 14.37 29.91
C GLU A 332 14.13 14.55 28.41
N ILE A 333 12.92 14.20 27.95
CA ILE A 333 12.44 14.45 26.57
C ILE A 333 12.56 15.94 26.18
N ALA A 334 12.18 16.85 27.07
CA ALA A 334 12.21 18.29 26.79
C ALA A 334 13.63 18.86 26.74
N THR A 335 14.61 18.21 27.37
CA THR A 335 16.03 18.53 27.24
C THR A 335 16.59 17.93 25.94
N SER A 336 16.24 16.70 25.55
CA SER A 336 16.63 16.10 24.27
C SER A 336 16.20 16.96 23.07
N VAL A 337 14.99 17.52 23.09
CA VAL A 337 14.50 18.48 22.05
C VAL A 337 15.38 19.73 21.93
N THR A 338 16.06 20.14 23.00
CA THR A 338 17.01 21.28 22.99
C THR A 338 18.47 20.87 22.79
N GLU A 339 18.78 19.57 22.74
CA GLU A 339 20.12 19.04 22.43
C GLU A 339 20.26 18.64 20.95
N VAL A 340 19.15 18.53 20.21
CA VAL A 340 19.11 18.53 18.73
C VAL A 340 19.81 19.78 18.19
N HIS A 341 20.87 19.58 17.41
CA HIS A 341 21.71 20.66 16.90
C HIS A 341 21.17 21.20 15.56
N LEU A 342 20.96 22.51 15.48
CA LEU A 342 20.56 23.20 14.25
C LEU A 342 21.79 23.76 13.55
N GLU A 343 22.37 22.99 12.61
CA GLU A 343 23.54 23.40 11.85
C GLU A 343 23.21 24.52 10.86
N THR A 344 22.16 24.30 10.04
CA THR A 344 21.67 25.25 9.03
C THR A 344 20.15 25.24 8.99
N ILE A 345 19.52 26.41 8.93
CA ILE A 345 18.16 26.58 8.40
C ILE A 345 18.15 27.86 7.57
N SER A 346 18.17 27.74 6.25
CA SER A 346 18.10 28.83 5.28
C SER A 346 16.83 28.73 4.46
N PHE A 347 16.22 29.87 4.13
CA PHE A 347 15.05 29.95 3.28
C PHE A 347 15.04 31.27 2.51
N MET A 348 14.95 31.19 1.18
CA MET A 348 14.87 32.34 0.28
C MET A 348 13.58 32.28 -0.55
N VAL A 349 12.94 33.44 -0.74
CA VAL A 349 11.86 33.65 -1.70
C VAL A 349 12.06 35.02 -2.36
N ASP A 350 12.16 35.04 -3.67
CA ASP A 350 12.10 36.23 -4.51
C ASP A 350 10.87 36.15 -5.44
N VAL A 351 10.19 37.28 -5.63
CA VAL A 351 8.97 37.37 -6.45
C VAL A 351 9.09 38.63 -7.31
N ASN A 352 9.29 38.48 -8.62
CA ASN A 352 9.63 39.59 -9.51
C ASN A 352 8.89 39.55 -10.85
N GLU A 353 8.00 40.53 -11.08
CA GLU A 353 7.34 40.87 -12.36
C GLU A 353 6.74 39.71 -13.21
N GLY A 354 6.57 38.52 -12.65
CA GLY A 354 6.12 37.31 -13.37
C GLY A 354 6.75 36.03 -12.84
N THR A 355 7.95 36.09 -12.27
CA THR A 355 8.63 34.95 -11.64
C THR A 355 8.40 34.86 -10.13
N VAL A 356 8.49 33.63 -9.62
CA VAL A 356 8.72 33.26 -8.24
C VAL A 356 9.93 32.34 -8.24
N ASP A 357 10.92 32.67 -7.44
CA ASP A 357 12.14 31.91 -7.22
C ASP A 357 12.21 31.63 -5.71
N ALA A 358 12.39 30.38 -5.29
CA ALA A 358 12.47 30.01 -3.88
C ALA A 358 13.50 28.91 -3.65
N ASP A 359 14.27 29.00 -2.57
CA ASP A 359 15.24 27.97 -2.16
C ASP A 359 15.16 27.69 -0.65
N TRP A 360 15.64 26.51 -0.25
CA TRP A 360 15.89 26.16 1.15
C TRP A 360 17.12 25.27 1.29
N ASP A 361 17.72 25.34 2.49
CA ASP A 361 18.81 24.47 2.94
C ASP A 361 18.65 24.27 4.46
N ILE A 362 18.40 23.04 4.89
CA ILE A 362 18.09 22.68 6.27
C ILE A 362 18.97 21.49 6.66
N ALA A 363 19.78 21.64 7.70
CA ALA A 363 20.63 20.60 8.25
C ALA A 363 20.47 20.52 9.77
N ILE A 364 20.09 19.33 10.25
CA ILE A 364 19.79 19.00 11.65
C ILE A 364 20.66 17.81 12.06
N ALA A 365 21.28 17.86 13.24
CA ALA A 365 22.13 16.80 13.76
C ALA A 365 21.79 16.43 15.22
N ASN A 366 22.24 15.26 15.68
CA ASN A 366 21.96 14.67 16.99
C ASN A 366 20.45 14.45 17.24
N TYR A 367 19.67 14.07 16.21
CA TYR A 367 18.24 13.76 16.38
C TYR A 367 17.98 12.33 16.92
N ASP A 368 19.02 11.50 16.98
CA ASP A 368 19.01 10.15 17.53
C ASP A 368 18.73 10.15 19.04
N GLU A 369 19.37 11.05 19.81
CA GLU A 369 19.14 11.16 21.26
C GLU A 369 17.67 11.50 21.58
N LEU A 370 17.02 12.32 20.74
CA LEU A 370 15.58 12.59 20.82
C LEU A 370 14.73 11.38 20.42
N THR A 371 15.11 10.66 19.36
CA THR A 371 14.39 9.46 18.87
C THR A 371 14.41 8.34 19.92
N LEU A 372 15.57 8.08 20.52
CA LEU A 372 15.72 7.10 21.60
C LEU A 372 14.95 7.53 22.86
N SER A 373 14.96 8.82 23.19
CA SER A 373 14.12 9.38 24.29
C SER A 373 12.61 9.23 24.00
N MET A 374 12.21 9.20 22.73
CA MET A 374 10.82 8.95 22.31
C MET A 374 10.44 7.47 22.44
N PHE A 375 11.35 6.53 22.19
CA PHE A 375 11.11 5.11 22.48
C PHE A 375 11.01 4.84 23.99
N ASP A 376 11.84 5.51 24.80
CA ASP A 376 11.76 5.41 26.26
C ASP A 376 10.46 6.04 26.79
N LEU A 377 9.88 7.04 26.11
CA LEU A 377 8.50 7.49 26.35
C LEU A 377 7.48 6.40 25.98
N MET A 378 7.61 5.76 24.81
CA MET A 378 6.67 4.73 24.36
C MET A 378 6.63 3.52 25.31
N GLU A 379 7.78 3.06 25.81
CA GLU A 379 7.82 2.00 26.83
C GLU A 379 7.19 2.48 28.16
N ALA A 380 7.41 3.73 28.57
CA ALA A 380 6.81 4.27 29.79
C ALA A 380 5.29 4.51 29.70
N THR A 381 4.75 4.73 28.48
CA THR A 381 3.33 5.07 28.23
C THR A 381 2.46 3.89 27.84
N ASP A 382 3.02 2.75 27.40
CA ASP A 382 2.24 1.58 26.99
C ASP A 382 1.58 0.85 28.19
N THR A 383 0.46 1.43 28.62
CA THR A 383 -0.44 0.91 29.65
C THR A 383 -1.48 -0.08 29.10
N THR A 384 -1.47 -0.33 27.78
CA THR A 384 -2.44 -1.19 27.07
C THR A 384 -1.83 -2.44 26.46
N GLY A 385 -0.50 -2.53 26.33
CA GLY A 385 0.23 -3.61 25.67
C GLY A 385 0.09 -3.56 24.15
N GLN A 386 0.00 -2.35 23.58
CA GLN A 386 -0.21 -2.14 22.14
C GLN A 386 1.09 -2.04 21.33
N LEU A 387 2.25 -1.85 21.99
CA LEU A 387 3.56 -1.93 21.37
C LEU A 387 4.36 -3.06 22.05
N PRO A 388 4.56 -4.22 21.38
CA PRO A 388 5.42 -5.26 21.91
C PRO A 388 6.81 -4.71 22.22
N GLN A 389 7.31 -4.91 23.44
CA GLN A 389 8.65 -4.44 23.85
C GLN A 389 9.76 -4.92 22.90
N GLU A 390 9.57 -6.08 22.28
CA GLU A 390 10.43 -6.66 21.23
C GLU A 390 10.53 -5.79 19.97
N GLN A 391 9.46 -5.10 19.57
CA GLN A 391 9.49 -4.14 18.45
C GLN A 391 10.26 -2.86 18.81
N LEU A 392 10.13 -2.35 20.04
CA LEU A 392 10.92 -1.20 20.51
C LEU A 392 12.40 -1.56 20.71
N GLU A 393 12.70 -2.76 21.21
CA GLU A 393 14.08 -3.27 21.32
C GLU A 393 14.71 -3.43 19.92
N ASN A 394 13.96 -3.97 18.95
CA ASN A 394 14.44 -4.12 17.58
C ASN A 394 14.59 -2.77 16.88
N ALA A 395 13.67 -1.82 17.03
CA ALA A 395 13.82 -0.46 16.49
C ALA A 395 15.08 0.25 17.05
N ARG A 396 15.35 0.11 18.35
CA ARG A 396 16.59 0.61 18.99
C ARG A 396 17.84 -0.08 18.41
N LYS A 397 17.84 -1.42 18.27
CA LYS A 397 18.94 -2.16 17.61
C LYS A 397 19.16 -1.74 16.17
N SER A 398 18.10 -1.46 15.42
CA SER A 398 18.19 -0.99 14.03
C SER A 398 18.87 0.38 13.96
N ILE A 399 18.52 1.35 14.82
CA ILE A 399 19.24 2.63 14.90
C ILE A 399 20.72 2.40 15.28
N GLU A 400 21.01 1.52 16.25
CA GLU A 400 22.38 1.14 16.61
C GLU A 400 23.14 0.42 15.47
N ALA A 401 22.45 -0.22 14.53
CA ALA A 401 23.03 -0.79 13.31
C ALA A 401 23.26 0.28 12.23
N GLN A 402 22.30 1.18 12.00
CA GLN A 402 22.44 2.32 11.09
C GLN A 402 23.65 3.20 11.48
N GLN A 403 23.83 3.47 12.77
CA GLN A 403 25.00 4.19 13.31
C GLN A 403 26.32 3.43 13.09
N ALA A 404 26.33 2.10 13.25
CA ALA A 404 27.55 1.30 13.11
C ALA A 404 27.98 1.10 11.65
N ALA A 405 27.02 0.94 10.75
CA ALA A 405 27.24 0.85 9.31
C ALA A 405 27.59 2.20 8.66
N ASN A 406 27.32 3.33 9.33
CA ASN A 406 27.28 4.67 8.73
C ASN A 406 26.30 4.68 7.54
N LEU A 407 25.07 4.21 7.78
CA LEU A 407 24.03 4.16 6.76
C LEU A 407 23.63 5.57 6.33
N GLU A 408 23.58 5.81 5.02
CA GLU A 408 23.28 7.11 4.43
C GLU A 408 22.29 6.92 3.27
N SER A 409 21.00 7.20 3.52
CA SER A 409 19.95 7.19 2.49
C SER A 409 19.82 8.59 1.88
N THR A 410 19.86 8.66 0.55
CA THR A 410 19.66 9.90 -0.22
C THR A 410 18.45 9.74 -1.13
N PHE A 411 17.54 10.71 -1.10
CA PHE A 411 16.42 10.84 -2.03
C PHE A 411 16.54 12.15 -2.80
N THR A 412 16.50 12.11 -4.12
CA THR A 412 16.50 13.32 -4.97
C THR A 412 15.28 13.38 -5.86
N TRP A 413 14.84 14.60 -6.20
CA TRP A 413 13.80 14.81 -7.20
C TRP A 413 14.17 15.96 -8.14
N ASP A 414 13.67 15.86 -9.38
CA ASP A 414 13.51 16.95 -10.33
C ASP A 414 12.07 16.87 -10.88
N GLY A 415 11.46 18.02 -11.18
CA GLY A 415 10.10 18.09 -11.65
C GLY A 415 9.85 19.39 -12.39
N SER A 416 9.20 19.31 -13.55
CA SER A 416 8.90 20.45 -14.40
C SER A 416 7.53 20.29 -15.09
N VAL A 417 6.85 21.42 -15.27
CA VAL A 417 5.59 21.56 -15.99
C VAL A 417 5.68 22.82 -16.84
N GLU A 418 5.54 22.69 -18.15
CA GLU A 418 5.59 23.80 -19.11
C GLU A 418 4.27 23.88 -19.90
N GLN A 419 3.66 25.06 -19.99
CA GLN A 419 2.57 25.29 -20.96
C GLN A 419 3.13 25.81 -22.29
N ALA A 420 3.13 24.94 -23.29
CA ALA A 420 3.58 25.23 -24.64
C ALA A 420 2.70 26.29 -25.33
N SER A 421 3.31 27.06 -26.25
CA SER A 421 2.62 28.13 -26.99
C SER A 421 1.50 27.67 -27.96
N SER A 422 1.24 26.37 -28.06
CA SER A 422 0.06 25.75 -28.68
C SER A 422 -1.18 25.75 -27.76
N GLY A 423 -0.98 25.90 -26.45
CA GLY A 423 -1.96 25.69 -25.38
C GLY A 423 -1.73 24.40 -24.58
N ASP A 424 -0.94 23.48 -25.14
CA ASP A 424 -0.64 22.15 -24.56
C ASP A 424 0.19 22.27 -23.27
N LEU A 425 0.03 21.32 -22.36
CA LEU A 425 0.81 21.24 -21.11
C LEU A 425 1.69 19.99 -21.16
N SER A 426 3.00 20.16 -21.12
CA SER A 426 3.98 19.07 -21.00
C SER A 426 4.56 19.03 -19.59
N PHE A 427 4.93 17.84 -19.12
CA PHE A 427 5.58 17.64 -17.82
C PHE A 427 6.70 16.61 -17.92
N ASN A 428 7.66 16.71 -17.01
CA ASN A 428 8.66 15.69 -16.72
C ASN A 428 8.93 15.72 -15.22
N ALA A 429 9.08 14.55 -14.59
CA ALA A 429 9.54 14.39 -13.23
C ALA A 429 10.47 13.18 -13.15
N THR A 430 11.51 13.30 -12.33
CA THR A 430 12.42 12.21 -11.98
C THR A 430 12.54 12.16 -10.46
N MET A 431 12.47 10.98 -9.86
CA MET A 431 12.74 10.77 -8.43
C MET A 431 13.66 9.56 -8.28
N THR A 432 14.66 9.65 -7.41
CA THR A 432 15.57 8.53 -7.12
C THR A 432 15.84 8.39 -5.63
N GLY A 433 16.00 7.15 -5.17
CA GLY A 433 16.49 6.79 -3.84
C GLY A 433 17.72 5.89 -3.94
N ASP A 434 18.71 6.13 -3.10
CA ASP A 434 19.94 5.33 -2.94
C ASP A 434 20.26 5.20 -1.44
N THR A 435 20.80 4.06 -1.01
CA THR A 435 21.25 3.86 0.39
C THR A 435 22.65 3.27 0.45
N LYS A 436 23.60 4.09 0.91
CA LYS A 436 25.03 3.77 0.95
C LYS A 436 25.38 3.01 2.23
N ASN A 437 26.24 2.00 2.10
CA ASN A 437 26.62 1.05 3.16
C ASN A 437 25.45 0.16 3.62
N TRP A 438 24.53 -0.16 2.70
CA TRP A 438 23.40 -1.06 2.95
C TRP A 438 23.84 -2.48 3.32
N ASP A 439 24.81 -3.03 2.58
CA ASP A 439 25.46 -4.32 2.87
C ASP A 439 25.96 -4.39 4.34
N ALA A 440 26.65 -3.35 4.79
CA ALA A 440 27.14 -3.24 6.16
C ALA A 440 26.03 -3.07 7.20
N TYR A 441 24.86 -2.53 6.83
CA TYR A 441 23.70 -2.43 7.70
C TYR A 441 23.00 -3.79 7.87
N ILE A 442 22.87 -4.59 6.81
CA ILE A 442 22.38 -5.98 6.90
C ILE A 442 23.29 -6.82 7.81
N ASP A 443 24.63 -6.75 7.61
CA ASP A 443 25.64 -7.39 8.47
C ASP A 443 25.47 -6.98 9.95
N GLU A 444 25.25 -5.68 10.22
CA GLU A 444 25.07 -5.16 11.58
C GLU A 444 23.69 -5.50 12.18
N LEU A 445 22.62 -5.64 11.40
CA LEU A 445 21.31 -6.16 11.85
C LEU A 445 21.40 -7.63 12.29
N GLU A 446 21.92 -8.52 11.43
CA GLU A 446 22.08 -9.95 11.76
C GLU A 446 22.91 -10.12 13.03
N SER A 447 23.98 -9.33 13.19
CA SER A 447 24.85 -9.39 14.37
C SER A 447 24.19 -8.99 15.70
N ARG A 448 23.00 -8.37 15.66
CA ARG A 448 22.18 -7.94 16.81
C ARG A 448 20.97 -8.86 17.08
N ASP A 449 20.88 -9.99 16.37
CA ASP A 449 19.71 -10.86 16.34
C ASP A 449 18.42 -10.10 15.89
N VAL A 450 18.55 -9.19 14.92
CA VAL A 450 17.41 -8.55 14.21
C VAL A 450 17.28 -9.18 12.83
N GLU A 451 16.06 -9.56 12.44
CA GLU A 451 15.81 -10.12 11.10
C GLU A 451 15.88 -9.00 10.05
N PRO A 452 16.63 -9.17 8.94
CA PRO A 452 16.71 -8.17 7.87
C PRO A 452 15.35 -7.98 7.18
N PRO A 453 15.16 -6.89 6.40
CA PRO A 453 14.03 -6.77 5.50
C PRO A 453 13.96 -7.96 4.53
N ASN A 454 12.76 -8.25 4.05
CA ASN A 454 12.56 -9.21 2.97
C ASN A 454 13.03 -8.61 1.64
N ASP A 455 13.57 -9.44 0.75
CA ASP A 455 13.98 -8.98 -0.58
C ASP A 455 12.74 -8.64 -1.40
N VAL A 456 12.73 -7.46 -2.02
CA VAL A 456 11.65 -6.93 -2.85
C VAL A 456 12.25 -6.37 -4.14
N THR A 457 11.72 -6.77 -5.29
CA THR A 457 11.94 -6.07 -6.56
C THR A 457 10.60 -5.69 -7.17
N PHE A 458 10.51 -4.50 -7.77
CA PHE A 458 9.35 -4.09 -8.55
C PHE A 458 9.76 -3.28 -9.76
N ASP A 459 8.98 -3.42 -10.82
CA ASP A 459 9.08 -2.66 -12.05
C ASP A 459 7.65 -2.32 -12.50
N LEU A 460 7.42 -1.08 -12.94
CA LEU A 460 6.14 -0.58 -13.43
C LEU A 460 6.40 0.43 -14.55
N THR A 461 5.97 0.09 -15.76
CA THR A 461 6.00 0.99 -16.92
C THR A 461 4.59 1.35 -17.37
N ALA A 462 4.45 2.51 -18.00
CA ALA A 462 3.23 2.88 -18.72
C ALA A 462 3.58 3.78 -19.92
N GLU A 463 3.16 3.41 -21.12
CA GLU A 463 3.43 4.18 -22.34
C GLU A 463 2.21 4.31 -23.26
N THR A 464 2.13 5.43 -23.98
CA THR A 464 1.13 5.66 -25.03
C THR A 464 1.68 5.19 -26.39
N ASP A 465 1.05 4.19 -27.01
CA ASP A 465 1.28 3.82 -28.42
C ASP A 465 0.01 4.05 -29.26
N GLY A 466 0.13 4.76 -30.37
CA GLY A 466 -0.99 5.04 -31.27
C GLY A 466 -2.09 5.91 -30.66
N ASP A 467 -3.24 5.28 -30.37
CA ASP A 467 -4.41 5.84 -29.69
C ASP A 467 -4.71 5.05 -28.37
N GLU A 468 -3.76 4.22 -27.92
CA GLU A 468 -3.83 3.28 -26.79
C GLU A 468 -2.82 3.67 -25.68
N LEU A 469 -3.07 3.24 -24.44
CA LEU A 469 -2.21 3.42 -23.27
C LEU A 469 -1.96 2.04 -22.63
N SER A 470 -0.74 1.53 -22.77
CA SER A 470 -0.26 0.32 -22.09
C SER A 470 0.23 0.66 -20.69
N MET A 471 0.05 -0.26 -19.76
CA MET A 471 0.65 -0.29 -18.44
C MET A 471 1.13 -1.72 -18.21
N ASP A 472 2.35 -1.91 -17.76
CA ASP A 472 2.94 -3.23 -17.54
C ASP A 472 3.68 -3.19 -16.20
N GLY A 473 3.54 -4.22 -15.36
CA GLY A 473 4.16 -4.21 -14.04
C GLY A 473 4.48 -5.60 -13.49
N GLU A 474 5.59 -5.70 -12.78
CA GLU A 474 6.09 -6.88 -12.09
C GLU A 474 6.41 -6.54 -10.63
N PHE A 475 6.11 -7.48 -9.73
CA PHE A 475 6.43 -7.40 -8.32
C PHE A 475 6.91 -8.75 -7.81
N LYS A 476 7.97 -8.73 -7.01
CA LYS A 476 8.53 -9.91 -6.35
C LYS A 476 8.86 -9.58 -4.90
N LEU A 477 8.56 -10.51 -4.01
CA LEU A 477 8.86 -10.48 -2.59
C LEU A 477 9.39 -11.87 -2.21
N GLU A 478 10.70 -12.02 -2.03
CA GLU A 478 11.29 -13.26 -1.52
C GLU A 478 11.28 -13.23 0.02
N SER A 479 10.65 -14.22 0.64
CA SER A 479 10.60 -14.30 2.10
C SER A 479 10.22 -15.70 2.61
N LYS A 480 10.87 -16.07 3.71
CA LYS A 480 10.87 -17.41 4.29
C LYS A 480 9.50 -17.71 4.91
N ASP A 481 8.87 -18.81 4.48
CA ASP A 481 7.53 -19.25 4.92
C ASP A 481 6.36 -18.28 4.60
N LEU A 482 6.42 -17.48 3.53
CA LEU A 482 5.29 -16.58 3.18
C LEU A 482 3.95 -17.32 3.02
N ALA A 483 3.94 -18.52 2.46
CA ALA A 483 2.74 -19.35 2.36
C ALA A 483 2.15 -19.65 3.76
N GLY A 484 2.96 -20.14 4.69
CA GLY A 484 2.54 -20.41 6.07
C GLY A 484 2.20 -19.14 6.86
N GLN A 485 2.97 -18.07 6.70
CA GLN A 485 2.70 -16.76 7.31
C GLN A 485 1.35 -16.20 6.84
N THR A 486 1.04 -16.25 5.53
CA THR A 486 -0.23 -15.73 5.00
C THR A 486 -1.42 -16.55 5.50
N ILE A 487 -1.31 -17.88 5.58
CA ILE A 487 -2.35 -18.73 6.19
C ILE A 487 -2.56 -18.39 7.67
N LYS A 488 -1.48 -18.14 8.44
CA LYS A 488 -1.56 -17.71 9.85
C LYS A 488 -2.22 -16.32 10.00
N SER A 489 -1.93 -15.38 9.11
CA SER A 489 -2.56 -14.05 9.11
C SER A 489 -4.05 -14.11 8.73
N TRP A 490 -4.41 -14.94 7.75
CA TRP A 490 -5.81 -15.19 7.35
C TRP A 490 -6.59 -15.91 8.47
N ALA A 491 -5.97 -16.88 9.15
CA ALA A 491 -6.52 -17.50 10.35
C ALA A 491 -6.83 -16.46 11.44
N GLN A 492 -5.94 -15.48 11.64
CA GLN A 492 -6.10 -14.39 12.60
C GLN A 492 -7.15 -13.35 12.17
N SER A 493 -7.27 -13.01 10.88
CA SER A 493 -8.30 -12.07 10.42
C SER A 493 -9.72 -12.66 10.52
N ILE A 494 -9.88 -13.98 10.34
CA ILE A 494 -11.13 -14.69 10.66
C ILE A 494 -11.44 -14.66 12.17
N GLN A 495 -10.43 -14.81 13.04
CA GLN A 495 -10.60 -14.70 14.49
C GLN A 495 -11.00 -13.27 14.93
N ASN A 496 -10.44 -12.24 14.27
CA ASN A 496 -10.64 -10.84 14.64
C ASN A 496 -11.90 -10.19 14.03
N SER A 497 -12.31 -10.59 12.83
CA SER A 497 -13.45 -10.00 12.10
C SER A 497 -14.82 -10.29 12.75
N GLN A 498 -14.94 -11.34 13.56
CA GLN A 498 -16.20 -11.68 14.20
C GLN A 498 -16.46 -10.85 15.47
N SER A 499 -17.55 -10.07 15.45
CA SER A 499 -18.13 -9.42 16.65
C SER A 499 -18.74 -10.40 17.69
N SER A 500 -18.35 -11.68 17.63
CA SER A 500 -18.87 -12.80 18.42
C SER A 500 -17.77 -13.31 19.34
N THR A 501 -17.95 -13.24 20.66
CA THR A 501 -16.89 -13.47 21.67
C THR A 501 -16.47 -14.95 21.87
N THR A 502 -16.74 -15.80 20.88
CA THR A 502 -16.28 -17.19 20.73
C THR A 502 -16.47 -17.56 19.27
N MET A 503 -15.40 -18.03 18.63
CA MET A 503 -15.44 -18.66 17.31
C MET A 503 -16.28 -19.95 17.36
N SER A 504 -16.81 -20.41 16.22
CA SER A 504 -17.42 -21.73 16.18
C SER A 504 -16.31 -22.79 16.24
N PRO A 505 -16.41 -23.85 17.07
CA PRO A 505 -15.35 -24.87 17.17
C PRO A 505 -14.98 -25.50 15.82
N LYS A 506 -15.96 -25.63 14.91
CA LYS A 506 -15.71 -26.16 13.55
C LYS A 506 -14.95 -25.20 12.63
N THR A 507 -15.01 -23.90 12.92
CA THR A 507 -14.20 -22.90 12.22
C THR A 507 -12.78 -22.91 12.76
N GLU A 508 -12.60 -23.09 14.08
CA GLU A 508 -11.27 -23.33 14.68
C GLU A 508 -10.63 -24.61 14.11
N GLU A 509 -11.42 -25.68 13.96
CA GLU A 509 -11.02 -26.98 13.39
C GLU A 509 -10.57 -26.84 11.93
N PHE A 510 -11.39 -26.23 11.05
CA PHE A 510 -11.05 -26.01 9.64
C PHE A 510 -9.82 -25.11 9.44
N VAL A 511 -9.70 -24.05 10.24
CA VAL A 511 -8.53 -23.15 10.21
C VAL A 511 -7.26 -23.87 10.69
N SER A 512 -7.38 -24.79 11.65
CA SER A 512 -6.25 -25.63 12.08
C SER A 512 -5.83 -26.59 10.97
N ALA A 513 -6.78 -27.28 10.33
CA ALA A 513 -6.54 -28.20 9.22
C ALA A 513 -5.88 -27.53 8.01
N LEU A 514 -6.30 -26.31 7.64
CA LEU A 514 -5.66 -25.56 6.55
C LEU A 514 -4.20 -25.20 6.87
N ASN A 515 -3.89 -24.90 8.14
CA ASN A 515 -2.51 -24.68 8.58
C ASN A 515 -1.69 -25.99 8.65
N GLU A 516 -2.33 -27.12 8.99
CA GLU A 516 -1.68 -28.45 9.07
C GLU A 516 -1.51 -29.15 7.71
N SER A 517 -2.24 -28.73 6.68
CA SER A 517 -2.12 -29.25 5.30
C SER A 517 -0.87 -28.83 4.51
N GLU A 518 -0.14 -27.81 5.00
CA GLU A 518 1.05 -27.19 4.37
C GLU A 518 0.89 -26.85 2.87
N LEU A 519 0.41 -25.64 2.57
CA LEU A 519 0.41 -25.06 1.22
C LEU A 519 1.84 -24.98 0.65
N LYS A 520 2.05 -25.47 -0.57
CA LYS A 520 3.35 -25.48 -1.27
C LYS A 520 3.42 -24.48 -2.41
N VAL A 521 2.32 -24.32 -3.15
CA VAL A 521 2.13 -23.28 -4.16
C VAL A 521 0.65 -22.94 -4.28
N ALA A 522 0.33 -21.66 -4.48
CA ALA A 522 -0.95 -21.17 -4.97
C ALA A 522 -0.73 -20.22 -6.14
N ARG A 523 -1.60 -20.26 -7.15
CA ARG A 523 -1.56 -19.37 -8.32
C ARG A 523 -2.95 -18.82 -8.61
N ILE A 524 -3.03 -17.57 -9.04
CA ILE A 524 -4.25 -16.92 -9.54
C ILE A 524 -3.90 -16.10 -10.79
N ASP A 525 -4.60 -16.38 -11.89
CA ASP A 525 -4.56 -15.67 -13.17
C ASP A 525 -5.98 -15.15 -13.51
N ALA A 526 -6.12 -14.11 -14.33
CA ALA A 526 -7.43 -13.55 -14.73
C ALA A 526 -7.51 -13.05 -16.19
N GLY A 527 -8.74 -12.82 -16.71
CA GLY A 527 -9.08 -12.49 -18.12
C GLY A 527 -10.32 -11.57 -18.36
N LEU A 528 -10.36 -10.90 -19.53
CA LEU A 528 -11.09 -9.76 -20.16
C LEU A 528 -10.53 -9.71 -21.59
N LYS A 529 -11.16 -10.44 -22.50
CA LYS A 529 -10.87 -10.27 -23.92
C LYS A 529 -12.15 -9.94 -24.65
N ASP A 530 -12.17 -8.81 -25.37
CA ASP A 530 -13.34 -8.29 -26.07
C ASP A 530 -14.62 -8.15 -25.19
N GLY A 531 -14.48 -8.13 -23.85
CA GLY A 531 -15.58 -8.10 -22.87
C GLY A 531 -15.81 -9.38 -22.06
N THR A 532 -15.15 -10.50 -22.38
CA THR A 532 -15.28 -11.78 -21.67
C THR A 532 -14.32 -11.88 -20.48
N VAL A 533 -14.83 -12.01 -19.25
CA VAL A 533 -14.02 -12.25 -18.05
C VAL A 533 -13.51 -13.70 -17.99
N ARG A 534 -12.31 -13.91 -17.44
CA ARG A 534 -11.76 -15.19 -16.94
C ARG A 534 -11.28 -14.97 -15.50
N VAL A 535 -11.37 -15.98 -14.64
CA VAL A 535 -10.59 -16.08 -13.40
C VAL A 535 -10.17 -17.52 -13.23
N GLU A 536 -8.88 -17.78 -13.07
CA GLU A 536 -8.33 -19.12 -12.89
C GLU A 536 -7.47 -19.16 -11.63
N ALA A 537 -7.76 -20.09 -10.73
CA ALA A 537 -7.12 -20.18 -9.42
C ALA A 537 -6.79 -21.63 -9.09
N GLY A 538 -5.64 -21.86 -8.46
CA GLY A 538 -5.21 -23.20 -8.07
C GLY A 538 -4.29 -23.20 -6.86
N ALA A 539 -4.18 -24.36 -6.21
CA ALA A 539 -3.29 -24.56 -5.08
C ALA A 539 -2.88 -26.04 -4.92
N GLN A 540 -1.67 -26.25 -4.41
CA GLN A 540 -1.13 -27.55 -3.99
C GLN A 540 -0.76 -27.54 -2.50
N PHE A 541 -1.17 -28.58 -1.79
CA PHE A 541 -0.93 -28.80 -0.36
C PHE A 541 -0.22 -30.15 -0.13
N GLU A 542 0.63 -30.29 0.89
CA GLU A 542 1.26 -31.61 1.19
C GLU A 542 0.26 -32.63 1.70
N ASN A 543 -0.76 -32.17 2.42
CA ASN A 543 -1.71 -33.04 3.09
C ASN A 543 -3.14 -32.47 3.07
N MET A 544 -3.74 -32.51 1.88
CA MET A 544 -5.16 -32.16 1.66
C MET A 544 -6.13 -32.99 2.54
N SER A 545 -5.71 -34.17 3.02
CA SER A 545 -6.60 -35.07 3.76
C SER A 545 -7.05 -34.52 5.11
N GLU A 546 -6.22 -33.71 5.80
CA GLU A 546 -6.62 -33.05 7.06
C GLU A 546 -7.79 -32.08 6.83
N ILE A 547 -7.80 -31.39 5.67
CA ILE A 547 -8.90 -30.50 5.26
C ILE A 547 -10.16 -31.32 5.01
N THR A 548 -10.09 -32.38 4.20
CA THR A 548 -11.27 -33.19 3.83
C THR A 548 -11.89 -33.93 5.01
N ASP A 549 -11.08 -34.43 5.94
CA ASP A 549 -11.56 -35.17 7.11
C ASP A 549 -12.25 -34.24 8.12
N THR A 550 -11.68 -33.04 8.34
CA THR A 550 -12.31 -31.96 9.14
C THR A 550 -13.65 -31.49 8.55
N VAL A 551 -13.71 -31.47 7.23
CA VAL A 551 -14.89 -31.09 6.44
C VAL A 551 -16.01 -32.13 6.52
N SER A 552 -15.65 -33.43 6.57
CA SER A 552 -16.53 -34.54 6.25
C SER A 552 -16.42 -35.70 7.26
N GLU A 553 -16.97 -35.51 8.47
CA GLU A 553 -16.99 -36.47 9.59
C GLU A 553 -17.41 -37.92 9.28
N SER A 554 -17.99 -38.21 8.11
CA SER A 554 -18.53 -39.53 7.76
C SER A 554 -18.27 -39.99 6.31
N LEU A 555 -17.62 -39.21 5.45
CA LEU A 555 -17.46 -39.55 4.02
C LEU A 555 -16.10 -39.08 3.48
N SER A 556 -15.17 -40.00 3.22
CA SER A 556 -13.83 -39.65 2.71
C SER A 556 -13.91 -39.24 1.23
N VAL A 557 -13.82 -37.94 0.96
CA VAL A 557 -13.77 -37.40 -0.42
C VAL A 557 -12.38 -37.65 -1.00
N SER A 558 -12.30 -38.14 -2.24
CA SER A 558 -11.05 -38.37 -2.96
C SER A 558 -10.83 -37.40 -4.14
N GLY A 559 -11.89 -36.75 -4.62
CA GLY A 559 -11.77 -35.66 -5.60
C GLY A 559 -13.09 -35.06 -6.04
N VAL A 560 -13.01 -33.98 -6.81
CA VAL A 560 -14.15 -33.27 -7.42
C VAL A 560 -13.84 -32.93 -8.87
N ALA A 561 -14.83 -33.07 -9.74
CA ALA A 561 -14.78 -32.61 -11.12
C ALA A 561 -16.12 -31.99 -11.53
N THR A 562 -16.09 -31.11 -12.53
CA THR A 562 -17.28 -30.50 -13.13
C THR A 562 -17.36 -30.79 -14.62
N GLU A 563 -18.57 -30.76 -15.16
CA GLU A 563 -18.81 -30.70 -16.60
C GLU A 563 -20.03 -29.80 -16.86
N GLN A 564 -19.86 -28.77 -17.68
CA GLN A 564 -20.93 -27.87 -18.08
C GLN A 564 -21.42 -28.23 -19.49
N HIS A 565 -22.75 -28.37 -19.63
CA HIS A 565 -23.38 -28.76 -20.89
C HIS A 565 -24.55 -27.83 -21.23
N ASN A 566 -24.25 -26.74 -21.94
CA ASN A 566 -25.16 -25.60 -22.16
C ASN A 566 -25.46 -24.89 -20.81
N GLU A 567 -26.72 -24.55 -20.55
CA GLU A 567 -27.23 -23.83 -19.36
C GLU A 567 -27.27 -24.70 -18.08
N THR A 568 -26.54 -25.82 -18.02
CA THR A 568 -26.53 -26.75 -16.88
C THR A 568 -25.11 -27.16 -16.52
N THR A 569 -24.75 -26.99 -15.25
CA THR A 569 -23.45 -27.40 -14.68
C THR A 569 -23.62 -28.63 -13.79
N SER A 570 -23.02 -29.75 -14.20
CA SER A 570 -22.91 -30.96 -13.37
C SER A 570 -21.65 -30.92 -12.52
N MET A 571 -21.77 -31.27 -11.24
CA MET A 571 -20.65 -31.49 -10.32
C MET A 571 -20.64 -32.95 -9.85
N TYR A 572 -19.46 -33.57 -9.91
CA TYR A 572 -19.22 -34.97 -9.55
C TYR A 572 -18.23 -35.02 -8.38
N VAL A 573 -18.68 -35.49 -7.22
CA VAL A 573 -17.86 -35.66 -6.01
C VAL A 573 -17.55 -37.14 -5.81
N TYR A 574 -16.27 -37.48 -5.86
CA TYR A 574 -15.76 -38.83 -5.65
C TYR A 574 -15.55 -39.09 -4.16
N VAL A 575 -16.09 -40.22 -3.67
CA VAL A 575 -16.02 -40.64 -2.27
C VAL A 575 -15.46 -42.05 -2.20
N ASP A 576 -14.39 -42.25 -1.43
CA ASP A 576 -13.69 -43.54 -1.29
C ASP A 576 -14.30 -44.46 -0.22
N ASP A 577 -14.85 -43.89 0.86
CA ASP A 577 -15.58 -44.62 1.91
C ASP A 577 -16.89 -43.90 2.28
N MET A 578 -17.99 -44.64 2.19
CA MET A 578 -19.35 -44.20 2.49
C MET A 578 -19.74 -44.57 3.94
N ASP A 579 -19.11 -43.98 4.96
CA ASP A 579 -19.31 -44.28 6.40
C ASP A 579 -19.18 -45.79 6.75
N GLY A 580 -18.27 -46.51 6.07
CA GLY A 580 -18.09 -47.95 6.22
C GLY A 580 -19.24 -48.81 5.68
N ILE A 581 -20.12 -48.25 4.86
CA ILE A 581 -21.25 -48.97 4.23
C ILE A 581 -20.75 -49.87 3.08
N ASP A 582 -21.24 -51.10 3.03
CA ASP A 582 -20.98 -52.06 1.93
C ASP A 582 -21.73 -51.66 0.66
N THR A 583 -21.22 -50.68 -0.08
CA THR A 583 -21.82 -50.13 -1.31
C THR A 583 -22.16 -51.18 -2.37
N ALA A 584 -21.43 -52.30 -2.39
CA ALA A 584 -21.68 -53.45 -3.26
C ALA A 584 -22.97 -54.23 -2.95
N SER A 585 -23.61 -53.98 -1.80
CA SER A 585 -24.92 -54.55 -1.46
C SER A 585 -25.94 -53.56 -0.87
N ALA A 586 -25.55 -52.29 -0.71
CA ALA A 586 -26.40 -51.23 -0.18
C ALA A 586 -27.47 -50.77 -1.17
N THR A 587 -28.58 -50.26 -0.61
CA THR A 587 -29.69 -49.64 -1.34
C THR A 587 -29.95 -48.23 -0.80
N LYS A 588 -30.81 -47.43 -1.45
CA LYS A 588 -31.21 -46.10 -0.93
C LYS A 588 -31.63 -46.13 0.56
N ALA A 589 -32.33 -47.18 0.99
CA ALA A 589 -32.80 -47.32 2.37
C ALA A 589 -31.68 -47.58 3.40
N ASP A 590 -30.50 -48.00 2.96
CA ASP A 590 -29.31 -48.16 3.80
C ASP A 590 -28.54 -46.83 3.92
N LEU A 591 -28.59 -46.01 2.85
CA LEU A 591 -27.97 -44.68 2.77
C LEU A 591 -28.85 -43.53 3.30
N GLU A 592 -30.15 -43.74 3.52
CA GLU A 592 -31.16 -42.78 4.03
C GLU A 592 -30.81 -42.12 5.40
N GLN A 593 -29.67 -42.47 6.00
CA GLN A 593 -29.13 -41.88 7.23
C GLN A 593 -28.01 -40.86 6.98
N LEU A 594 -27.43 -40.81 5.77
CA LEU A 594 -26.42 -39.85 5.35
C LEU A 594 -27.08 -38.53 4.91
N SER A 595 -26.46 -37.38 5.20
CA SER A 595 -27.00 -36.06 4.83
C SER A 595 -27.12 -35.85 3.31
N VAL A 596 -26.34 -36.59 2.51
CA VAL A 596 -26.35 -36.52 1.04
C VAL A 596 -27.56 -37.22 0.39
N VAL A 597 -28.45 -37.88 1.16
CA VAL A 597 -29.57 -38.67 0.62
C VAL A 597 -30.93 -38.05 0.95
N GLY A 598 -31.62 -37.57 -0.08
CA GLY A 598 -32.88 -36.86 0.00
C GLY A 598 -34.12 -37.70 -0.31
N PRO A 599 -35.31 -37.09 -0.21
CA PRO A 599 -36.54 -37.70 -0.73
C PRO A 599 -36.46 -37.94 -2.24
N GLU A 600 -35.96 -36.95 -3.00
CA GLU A 600 -35.92 -36.99 -4.47
C GLU A 600 -34.67 -37.69 -5.05
N THR A 601 -33.53 -37.68 -4.33
CA THR A 601 -32.25 -38.34 -4.72
C THR A 601 -32.45 -39.73 -5.31
N THR A 602 -31.93 -39.96 -6.51
CA THR A 602 -31.88 -41.30 -7.11
C THR A 602 -30.57 -42.00 -6.72
N VAL A 603 -30.62 -43.32 -6.54
CA VAL A 603 -29.46 -44.14 -6.12
C VAL A 603 -29.35 -45.35 -7.03
N HIS A 604 -28.26 -45.43 -7.76
CA HIS A 604 -27.92 -46.54 -8.66
C HIS A 604 -27.03 -47.53 -7.91
N GLN A 605 -27.44 -48.79 -7.83
CA GLN A 605 -26.65 -49.81 -7.12
C GLN A 605 -25.40 -50.18 -7.93
N ALA A 606 -24.41 -50.77 -7.25
CA ALA A 606 -23.18 -51.24 -7.89
C ALA A 606 -23.47 -52.18 -9.07
N GLY A 607 -22.97 -51.80 -10.26
CA GLY A 607 -23.17 -52.54 -11.51
C GLY A 607 -24.54 -52.35 -12.19
N GLU A 608 -25.35 -51.37 -11.78
CA GLU A 608 -26.56 -50.96 -12.53
C GLU A 608 -26.30 -49.85 -13.57
N TRP A 609 -25.14 -49.21 -13.52
CA TRP A 609 -24.69 -48.12 -14.42
C TRP A 609 -23.47 -48.56 -15.27
N GLU A 610 -23.30 -47.97 -16.47
CA GLU A 610 -22.18 -48.25 -17.39
C GLU A 610 -21.41 -46.98 -17.83
N ASP A 611 -21.77 -45.80 -17.31
CA ASP A 611 -21.24 -44.50 -17.73
C ASP A 611 -19.87 -44.19 -17.06
N ASP A 612 -19.01 -43.44 -17.77
CA ASP A 612 -17.67 -43.05 -17.29
C ASP A 612 -17.68 -41.54 -17.02
N PHE A 613 -17.69 -41.15 -15.75
CA PHE A 613 -17.84 -39.77 -15.29
C PHE A 613 -16.55 -38.96 -15.51
N PRO A 614 -16.64 -37.62 -15.73
CA PRO A 614 -15.47 -36.75 -15.82
C PRO A 614 -14.71 -36.78 -14.49
N ARG A 615 -13.38 -36.76 -14.58
CA ARG A 615 -12.45 -36.91 -13.44
C ARG A 615 -11.67 -35.61 -13.24
N PRO A 616 -11.07 -35.40 -12.06
CA PRO A 616 -10.07 -34.34 -11.89
C PRO A 616 -9.01 -34.45 -12.98
N ASP A 617 -8.76 -33.37 -13.72
CA ASP A 617 -7.65 -33.30 -14.70
C ASP A 617 -6.36 -32.93 -13.97
N THR A 618 -5.83 -33.89 -13.21
CA THR A 618 -4.67 -33.72 -12.34
C THR A 618 -3.43 -33.23 -13.11
N ASP A 619 -3.26 -33.65 -14.36
CA ASP A 619 -2.18 -33.19 -15.24
C ASP A 619 -2.31 -31.67 -15.52
N ALA A 620 -3.51 -31.20 -15.90
CA ALA A 620 -3.76 -29.78 -16.15
C ALA A 620 -3.66 -28.89 -14.88
N MET A 621 -4.09 -29.40 -13.73
CA MET A 621 -3.95 -28.68 -12.45
C MET A 621 -2.49 -28.51 -12.04
N SER A 622 -1.64 -29.51 -12.30
CA SER A 622 -0.19 -29.39 -12.07
C SER A 622 0.46 -28.45 -13.09
N GLU A 623 0.09 -28.53 -14.38
CA GLU A 623 0.64 -27.66 -15.44
C GLU A 623 0.38 -26.17 -15.17
N PHE A 624 -0.81 -25.80 -14.67
CA PHE A 624 -1.12 -24.43 -14.24
C PHE A 624 -0.18 -23.93 -13.11
N LEU A 625 0.10 -24.78 -12.11
CA LEU A 625 0.92 -24.44 -10.94
C LEU A 625 2.44 -24.52 -11.20
N GLU A 626 2.88 -25.36 -12.14
CA GLU A 626 4.30 -25.56 -12.49
C GLU A 626 4.82 -24.58 -13.56
N THR A 627 3.95 -23.84 -14.26
CA THR A 627 4.36 -22.95 -15.35
C THR A 627 5.06 -21.68 -14.81
N GLU A 628 6.39 -21.75 -14.67
CA GLU A 628 7.28 -20.61 -14.38
C GLU A 628 7.16 -19.52 -15.48
N THR A 629 7.14 -18.25 -15.07
CA THR A 629 6.79 -17.09 -15.91
C THR A 629 7.90 -16.62 -16.87
N GLU A 630 8.83 -17.49 -17.30
CA GLU A 630 9.96 -17.08 -18.18
C GLU A 630 9.56 -16.68 -19.62
N ASP A 631 8.34 -16.98 -20.08
CA ASP A 631 7.94 -16.81 -21.50
C ASP A 631 6.48 -16.30 -21.69
N ALA A 632 5.91 -15.59 -20.71
CA ALA A 632 4.52 -15.08 -20.72
C ALA A 632 4.27 -13.86 -21.65
N ALA A 633 4.96 -13.79 -22.78
CA ALA A 633 4.82 -12.71 -23.74
C ALA A 633 3.66 -12.96 -24.73
N LYS A 634 2.48 -12.39 -24.41
CA LYS A 634 1.26 -12.23 -25.25
C LYS A 634 0.33 -13.45 -25.36
N ASP A 635 -0.71 -13.49 -24.52
CA ASP A 635 -2.14 -13.39 -24.90
C ASP A 635 -3.04 -13.48 -23.63
N ASP A 636 -4.26 -12.93 -23.69
CA ASP A 636 -5.47 -13.26 -22.88
C ASP A 636 -5.70 -12.67 -21.43
N GLU A 637 -5.09 -11.54 -21.07
CA GLU A 637 -5.75 -10.26 -20.67
C GLU A 637 -6.84 -10.19 -19.54
N ASN A 638 -6.66 -10.01 -18.17
CA ASN A 638 -7.43 -9.20 -17.11
C ASN A 638 -6.91 -9.47 -15.66
N ALA A 639 -7.26 -8.79 -14.54
CA ALA A 639 -8.57 -8.51 -13.89
C ALA A 639 -8.94 -7.00 -13.76
N ASP A 640 -10.24 -6.65 -13.76
CA ASP A 640 -10.70 -5.28 -13.44
C ASP A 640 -10.82 -5.10 -11.91
N GLY A 641 -9.81 -4.46 -11.31
CA GLY A 641 -9.74 -4.25 -9.86
C GLY A 641 -8.60 -3.33 -9.44
N THR A 642 -8.89 -2.06 -9.19
CA THR A 642 -7.90 -1.07 -8.72
C THR A 642 -7.39 -1.37 -7.30
N PRO A 643 -6.16 -0.94 -6.94
CA PRO A 643 -5.34 -1.64 -5.96
C PRO A 643 -5.83 -1.52 -4.52
N GLY A 644 -6.02 -2.67 -3.88
CA GLY A 644 -6.34 -2.81 -2.46
C GLY A 644 -6.25 -4.25 -1.93
N PHE A 645 -5.75 -5.19 -2.73
CA PHE A 645 -5.70 -6.61 -2.39
C PHE A 645 -4.47 -6.94 -1.56
N GLY A 646 -4.63 -6.91 -0.23
CA GLY A 646 -3.75 -7.67 0.65
C GLY A 646 -3.82 -9.17 0.32
N ILE A 647 -2.72 -9.89 0.55
CA ILE A 647 -2.48 -11.29 0.14
C ILE A 647 -3.63 -12.26 0.53
N GLY A 648 -4.39 -11.92 1.58
CA GLY A 648 -5.58 -12.66 2.01
C GLY A 648 -6.73 -12.75 0.99
N ALA A 649 -6.80 -11.89 -0.03
CA ALA A 649 -7.88 -11.93 -1.03
C ALA A 649 -7.82 -13.19 -1.93
N GLY A 650 -6.63 -13.57 -2.39
CA GLY A 650 -6.43 -14.78 -3.19
C GLY A 650 -6.61 -16.07 -2.39
N LEU A 651 -6.14 -16.09 -1.14
CA LEU A 651 -6.46 -17.21 -0.25
C LEU A 651 -7.94 -17.23 0.16
N ALA A 652 -8.65 -16.11 0.15
CA ALA A 652 -10.10 -16.07 0.39
C ALA A 652 -10.93 -16.61 -0.77
N SER A 653 -10.47 -16.56 -2.03
CA SER A 653 -11.14 -17.26 -3.14
C SER A 653 -10.87 -18.77 -3.09
N ILE A 654 -9.64 -19.21 -2.79
CA ILE A 654 -9.28 -20.64 -2.64
C ILE A 654 -9.95 -21.27 -1.40
N ALA A 655 -9.96 -20.57 -0.27
CA ALA A 655 -10.71 -21.00 0.91
C ALA A 655 -12.22 -20.83 0.72
N GLY A 656 -12.65 -19.88 -0.10
CA GLY A 656 -14.04 -19.72 -0.56
C GLY A 656 -14.51 -20.91 -1.39
N LEU A 657 -13.66 -21.42 -2.28
CA LEU A 657 -13.79 -22.67 -3.03
C LEU A 657 -13.96 -23.88 -2.12
N LEU A 658 -12.98 -24.11 -1.24
CA LEU A 658 -13.02 -25.18 -0.24
C LEU A 658 -14.25 -25.06 0.66
N THR A 659 -14.68 -23.84 0.99
CA THR A 659 -15.89 -23.60 1.79
C THR A 659 -17.17 -23.81 0.96
N ALA A 660 -17.22 -23.44 -0.32
CA ALA A 660 -18.40 -23.54 -1.18
C ALA A 660 -18.67 -24.99 -1.61
N LEU A 661 -17.63 -25.74 -1.99
CA LEU A 661 -17.70 -27.19 -2.23
C LEU A 661 -18.25 -27.97 -1.02
N VAL A 662 -18.03 -27.43 0.18
CA VAL A 662 -18.43 -28.04 1.46
C VAL A 662 -19.78 -27.53 1.96
N LEU A 663 -20.11 -26.26 1.71
CA LEU A 663 -21.41 -25.68 1.98
C LEU A 663 -22.46 -26.18 0.99
N ARG A 664 -22.12 -26.59 -0.24
CA ARG A 664 -22.99 -27.37 -1.16
C ARG A 664 -23.28 -28.81 -0.66
N ARG A 665 -22.97 -29.07 0.62
CA ARG A 665 -23.30 -30.28 1.40
C ARG A 665 -23.96 -29.92 2.76
N ARG A 666 -24.40 -28.67 2.94
CA ARG A 666 -25.09 -28.09 4.14
C ARG A 666 -26.10 -26.97 3.82
N VAL A 667 -26.02 -26.34 2.65
CA VAL A 667 -27.10 -25.73 1.87
C VAL A 667 -27.61 -26.72 0.85
#